data_AF-A8T1S7-F1
#
_entry.id   AF-A8T1S7-F1
#
_cell.length_a   1.000
_cell.length_b   1.000
_cell.length_c   1.000
_cell.angle_alpha   90.00
_cell.angle_beta   90.00
_cell.angle_gamma   90.00
#
_symmetry.space_group_name_H-M   'P 1'
#
loop_
_entity.id
_entity.type
_entity.pdbx_description
1 polymer ?
#
loop_
_entity_poly.entity_id
_entity_poly.type
_entity_poly.pdbx_seq_one_letter_code
_entity_poly.pdbx_strand_id
1 'polypeptide(L)'
;METKSVRKSVKIAFLSLVSASLFTGHALASSFGLSSRTDTQVRQNSSSNFDILVPAKAKNGISYNVFSKFELSGKPLTIVNTDDISGGIRGTGKADLIVIESNNISLKDQFTILGSPADILFITRSASGKLSCEQCSFDNVGRVTMAAATPSYASNAKTVNSVGDLTTVGGGKVTVKGLVSPGLQSLELIAENIDTSGTIDTNLRAENHPESGMIIVDRGSKVVGAGGINMFNGRIKIRYADLAVKSAILSKAWSTIKGKFRAATIAVASPNNIAIDADMSTMSDALSTSQHRGKLYAPTEGIFVQNLGKYKDNEHQKINISANAKLSTDNHLSLKSLNTISILKQGSKQAKVIGGDMTLIARNDVYQQGYVAADEVKISAKRFINNGLVESANIDVQAEGSIYNSFGGKVLGKNVTLYSKSGAVINGSRADKAVYLDDALTIGGEGYEVNKRFGIWQSLKELSAIKTASGASTVSASILADNLNIQAIRIENINPYHLVKGDSVNWDAGIRVNGIKANQVAIEAERSLKLRASEYVLNSSAIIGLNGEGEFLVNSPIFSNERYEISFESYPYRVVEYSQDDSKKNEIGHYKSGTETKILTYSPPGRVFSFGDFQFSRGGTSEPKTVKSSKLFNEVSYMQIFKDARFFNSTIKSIGLEVGTDTENTNFEGVTSCLRYRRCNREFVTTRTESETLLAFKGNVSGVNDKISEGSDLVIRNINSVETDKQRIIKSIVNNYISQNESKIFKRYNVYNLLESYSSTYSTFTYEYRLSNVEVVSNVIKGEVLLYTAYSSKPSNWPKGQPWSDDYKDLTNWGIGLTYKFNVNWKEIYDEQLRDKELGDTGFTQRQIDAGAANYAKLYPKIKVWGEEQNLNIDDAVWYKYDLIITNSKGWIEQYGEKITITSDRKLFWGDLLLDNFSEWIDFEDTMPLEVKLDFPEFKKYIPHEILSATQVSRNKSIVLSENDVSKASSNFVVSRPLRPIDITHKFGDIKVWLKPAIIDYKKVNQNYTIRYRYSYKLENGSVWKSSIQKITLNKAELAHYL
;
A
#
# COMPACT_ATOMS: atom_id res chain seq x y z
N MET A 1 43.60 -39.22 30.96
CA MET A 1 42.47 -39.00 30.04
C MET A 1 42.91 -37.97 29.01
N GLU A 2 43.62 -38.43 27.99
CA GLU A 2 43.06 -38.78 26.67
C GLU A 2 42.72 -37.56 25.81
N THR A 3 43.68 -37.29 24.93
CA THR A 3 43.60 -36.53 23.69
C THR A 3 42.63 -37.15 22.68
N LYS A 4 41.85 -36.33 21.97
CA LYS A 4 41.38 -36.48 20.56
C LYS A 4 40.94 -35.07 20.09
N SER A 5 41.57 -34.37 19.12
CA SER A 5 41.77 -34.69 17.70
C SER A 5 40.39 -34.84 16.99
N VAL A 6 39.98 -34.15 15.91
CA VAL A 6 40.75 -33.52 14.82
C VAL A 6 39.84 -32.82 13.77
N ARG A 7 40.38 -31.73 13.17
CA ARG A 7 40.29 -31.24 11.76
C ARG A 7 39.14 -30.39 11.15
N LYS A 8 39.67 -29.29 10.56
CA LYS A 8 39.57 -28.77 9.18
C LYS A 8 38.27 -28.09 8.71
N SER A 9 38.33 -26.78 8.53
CA SER A 9 38.70 -26.15 7.24
C SER A 9 38.40 -24.65 7.27
N VAL A 10 39.42 -23.79 7.37
CA VAL A 10 39.32 -22.39 6.92
C VAL A 10 40.46 -22.15 5.94
N LYS A 11 40.10 -22.05 4.66
CA LYS A 11 40.99 -21.64 3.59
C LYS A 11 41.38 -20.18 3.84
N ILE A 12 42.64 -19.98 4.22
CA ILE A 12 43.32 -18.70 4.20
C ILE A 12 43.61 -18.37 2.73
N ALA A 13 42.95 -17.34 2.19
CA ALA A 13 43.36 -16.72 0.94
C ALA A 13 44.46 -15.69 1.27
N PHE A 14 45.68 -16.21 1.23
CA PHE A 14 46.94 -15.47 1.34
C PHE A 14 47.22 -14.83 -0.03
N LEU A 15 46.72 -13.63 -0.31
CA LEU A 15 47.04 -12.93 -1.56
C LEU A 15 46.84 -11.40 -1.45
N SER A 16 47.76 -10.69 -0.78
CA SER A 16 48.09 -9.29 -1.12
C SER A 16 49.45 -8.81 -0.58
N LEU A 17 50.37 -9.71 -0.23
CA LEU A 17 51.61 -9.37 0.48
C LEU A 17 52.87 -9.75 -0.32
N VAL A 18 52.84 -9.60 -1.66
CA VAL A 18 54.06 -9.55 -2.51
C VAL A 18 53.75 -8.71 -3.77
N SER A 19 53.80 -7.38 -3.64
CA SER A 19 53.99 -6.45 -4.77
C SER A 19 54.23 -5.02 -4.27
N ALA A 20 55.21 -4.84 -3.37
CA ALA A 20 55.69 -3.52 -2.95
C ALA A 20 57.21 -3.50 -2.75
N SER A 21 57.96 -4.27 -3.54
CA SER A 21 59.42 -4.24 -3.52
C SER A 21 59.96 -4.60 -4.91
N LEU A 22 59.72 -3.71 -5.88
CA LEU A 22 60.47 -3.55 -7.15
C LEU A 22 59.81 -2.44 -7.99
N PHE A 23 59.63 -1.27 -7.38
CA PHE A 23 59.54 0.02 -8.06
C PHE A 23 60.12 1.04 -7.08
N THR A 24 61.45 1.09 -6.99
CA THR A 24 62.15 2.29 -6.54
C THR A 24 61.99 3.36 -7.62
N GLY A 25 60.75 3.83 -7.80
CA GLY A 25 60.51 5.12 -8.42
C GLY A 25 61.34 6.10 -7.62
N HIS A 26 62.26 6.79 -8.29
CA HIS A 26 63.10 7.80 -7.66
C HIS A 26 62.21 8.70 -6.83
N ALA A 27 62.40 8.68 -5.51
CA ALA A 27 61.75 9.66 -4.64
C ALA A 27 62.19 11.03 -5.17
N LEU A 28 61.27 11.78 -5.78
CA LEU A 28 61.55 13.12 -6.26
C LEU A 28 61.95 13.94 -5.03
N ALA A 29 63.23 14.33 -4.97
CA ALA A 29 63.72 15.22 -3.93
C ALA A 29 62.97 16.55 -3.98
N SER A 30 62.78 17.19 -2.82
CA SER A 30 62.25 18.56 -2.73
C SER A 30 62.91 19.51 -3.73
N SER A 31 62.12 20.38 -4.36
CA SER A 31 62.56 21.28 -5.42
C SER A 31 62.03 22.70 -5.18
N PHE A 32 62.95 23.63 -4.88
CA PHE A 32 62.63 25.03 -4.61
C PHE A 32 63.28 25.93 -5.67
N GLY A 33 62.47 26.63 -6.44
CA GLY A 33 62.91 27.65 -7.40
C GLY A 33 62.71 29.04 -6.79
N LEU A 34 63.79 29.70 -6.38
CA LEU A 34 63.73 31.02 -5.76
C LEU A 34 63.47 32.12 -6.81
N SER A 35 62.63 33.10 -6.46
CA SER A 35 62.46 34.31 -7.26
C SER A 35 63.47 35.38 -6.83
N SER A 36 63.97 36.18 -7.78
CA SER A 36 64.76 37.39 -7.52
C SER A 36 64.00 38.50 -6.77
N ARG A 37 62.72 38.28 -6.48
CA ARG A 37 61.83 39.22 -5.77
C ARG A 37 62.00 39.21 -4.25
N THR A 38 62.64 38.20 -3.66
CA THR A 38 62.71 38.03 -2.20
C THR A 38 64.05 37.46 -1.75
N ASP A 39 64.55 37.90 -0.59
CA ASP A 39 65.81 37.45 0.02
C ASP A 39 65.67 36.11 0.79
N THR A 40 64.79 35.23 0.32
CA THR A 40 64.51 33.92 0.94
C THR A 40 65.68 32.97 0.71
N GLN A 41 66.06 32.18 1.72
CA GLN A 41 67.11 31.17 1.58
C GLN A 41 66.56 29.77 1.85
N VAL A 42 66.95 28.81 1.04
CA VAL A 42 66.67 27.39 1.27
C VAL A 42 67.98 26.63 1.30
N ARG A 43 68.20 25.83 2.35
CA ARG A 43 69.37 24.96 2.50
C ARG A 43 68.89 23.52 2.38
N GLN A 44 69.33 22.86 1.31
CA GLN A 44 69.08 21.44 1.08
C GLN A 44 70.40 20.69 1.19
N ASN A 45 70.45 19.66 2.03
CA ASN A 45 71.61 18.78 2.14
C ASN A 45 71.16 17.33 1.95
N SER A 46 71.83 16.61 1.06
CA SER A 46 71.52 15.21 0.77
C SER A 46 71.64 14.32 2.00
N SER A 47 72.55 14.61 2.93
CA SER A 47 72.74 13.87 4.19
C SER A 47 71.85 14.31 5.35
N SER A 48 71.13 15.43 5.23
CA SER A 48 70.21 15.90 6.26
C SER A 48 68.89 15.13 6.21
N ASN A 49 68.25 14.94 7.37
CA ASN A 49 66.91 14.35 7.46
C ASN A 49 65.79 15.36 7.15
N PHE A 50 66.10 16.65 7.06
CA PHE A 50 65.15 17.74 6.78
C PHE A 50 65.81 18.85 5.95
N ASP A 51 64.99 19.60 5.21
CA ASP A 51 65.38 20.83 4.53
C ASP A 51 65.16 22.05 5.46
N ILE A 52 65.92 23.13 5.28
CA ILE A 52 65.78 24.36 6.07
C ILE A 52 65.38 25.52 5.16
N LEU A 53 64.32 26.23 5.51
CA LEU A 53 63.93 27.50 4.91
C LEU A 53 64.14 28.64 5.91
N VAL A 54 64.94 29.63 5.51
CA VAL A 54 65.07 30.91 6.23
C VAL A 54 64.22 31.93 5.46
N PRO A 55 63.10 32.37 6.02
CA PRO A 55 62.17 33.25 5.33
C PRO A 55 62.78 34.66 5.16
N ALA A 56 62.28 35.43 4.20
CA ALA A 56 62.68 36.81 3.99
C ALA A 56 62.35 37.69 5.21
N LYS A 57 63.09 38.79 5.41
CA LYS A 57 62.90 39.69 6.55
C LYS A 57 61.46 40.18 6.68
N ALA A 58 60.91 39.99 7.87
CA ALA A 58 59.55 40.41 8.16
C ALA A 58 59.40 41.93 8.12
N LYS A 59 58.36 42.43 7.46
CA LYS A 59 57.95 43.83 7.47
C LYS A 59 56.54 43.92 8.04
N ASN A 60 56.36 44.70 9.11
CA ASN A 60 55.09 44.77 9.87
C ASN A 60 54.56 43.37 10.25
N GLY A 61 55.46 42.48 10.68
CA GLY A 61 55.13 41.10 11.05
C GLY A 61 54.89 40.14 9.87
N ILE A 62 55.03 40.58 8.61
CA ILE A 62 54.82 39.73 7.43
C ILE A 62 56.15 39.44 6.74
N SER A 63 56.53 38.16 6.68
CA SER A 63 57.57 37.67 5.78
C SER A 63 56.94 37.28 4.44
N TYR A 64 57.40 37.88 3.34
CA TYR A 64 56.88 37.62 2.00
C TYR A 64 57.94 36.92 1.14
N ASN A 65 57.64 35.69 0.71
CA ASN A 65 58.57 34.77 0.04
C ASN A 65 57.99 34.36 -1.30
N VAL A 66 58.71 34.59 -2.40
CA VAL A 66 58.23 34.30 -3.75
C VAL A 66 59.11 33.24 -4.41
N PHE A 67 58.46 32.23 -4.96
CA PHE A 67 59.11 31.12 -5.64
C PHE A 67 58.56 30.98 -7.06
N SER A 68 59.42 30.58 -8.00
CA SER A 68 58.98 30.05 -9.30
C SER A 68 58.42 28.63 -9.15
N LYS A 69 58.86 27.90 -8.13
CA LYS A 69 58.47 26.53 -7.82
C LYS A 69 58.68 26.22 -6.33
N PHE A 70 57.73 25.57 -5.67
CA PHE A 70 57.81 25.16 -4.26
C PHE A 70 57.29 23.74 -4.10
N GLU A 71 58.16 22.74 -4.21
CA GLU A 71 57.78 21.33 -4.05
C GLU A 71 58.52 20.70 -2.87
N LEU A 72 57.78 20.31 -1.84
CA LEU A 72 58.29 19.55 -0.70
C LEU A 72 57.97 18.07 -0.90
N SER A 73 58.99 17.20 -0.88
CA SER A 73 58.83 15.77 -1.06
C SER A 73 60.02 14.98 -0.51
N GLY A 74 59.74 13.94 0.27
CA GLY A 74 60.72 12.94 0.72
C GLY A 74 61.54 13.35 1.94
N LYS A 75 61.47 14.61 2.38
CA LYS A 75 62.06 15.12 3.62
C LYS A 75 61.16 16.23 4.20
N PRO A 76 61.00 16.32 5.54
CA PRO A 76 60.36 17.46 6.20
C PRO A 76 61.06 18.80 5.94
N LEU A 77 60.32 19.90 6.06
CA LEU A 77 60.84 21.27 5.97
C LEU A 77 60.79 21.96 7.34
N THR A 78 61.92 22.49 7.80
CA THR A 78 62.01 23.36 8.97
C THR A 78 62.12 24.82 8.55
N ILE A 79 61.19 25.67 8.99
CA ILE A 79 61.19 27.11 8.76
C ILE A 79 61.77 27.80 10.00
N VAL A 80 62.86 28.56 9.85
CA VAL A 80 63.50 29.27 10.96
C VAL A 80 62.83 30.62 11.18
N ASN A 81 62.01 30.74 12.23
CA ASN A 81 61.31 31.97 12.62
C ASN A 81 61.79 32.45 14.01
N THR A 82 63.04 32.87 14.07
CA THR A 82 63.70 33.36 15.28
C THR A 82 64.12 34.82 15.11
N ASP A 83 64.33 35.51 16.22
CA ASP A 83 65.07 36.77 16.21
C ASP A 83 66.52 36.53 15.75
N ASP A 84 67.20 37.58 15.29
CA ASP A 84 68.46 37.55 14.49
C ASP A 84 69.66 36.79 15.11
N ILE A 85 69.52 36.13 16.26
CA ILE A 85 70.64 35.59 17.05
C ILE A 85 70.30 34.23 17.69
N SER A 86 70.38 33.12 16.94
CA SER A 86 70.63 31.79 17.53
C SER A 86 71.22 30.80 16.52
N GLY A 87 72.43 30.29 16.81
CA GLY A 87 72.96 29.06 16.17
C GLY A 87 73.70 29.18 14.83
N GLY A 88 74.19 30.36 14.43
CA GLY A 88 75.01 30.51 13.20
C GLY A 88 74.22 30.57 11.88
N ILE A 89 72.89 30.45 11.93
CA ILE A 89 71.98 30.82 10.85
C ILE A 89 71.42 32.19 11.22
N ARG A 90 71.69 33.23 10.41
CA ARG A 90 71.05 34.55 10.62
C ARG A 90 69.56 34.38 10.38
N GLY A 91 68.75 34.50 11.43
CA GLY A 91 67.33 34.81 11.29
C GLY A 91 67.17 36.13 10.53
N THR A 92 65.97 36.41 10.05
CA THR A 92 65.65 37.68 9.37
C THR A 92 64.66 38.52 10.17
N GLY A 93 64.47 38.18 11.45
CA GLY A 93 63.47 38.74 12.37
C GLY A 93 62.18 37.92 12.42
N LYS A 94 61.55 37.86 13.61
CA LYS A 94 60.28 37.15 13.84
C LYS A 94 59.15 37.68 12.96
N ALA A 95 58.51 36.77 12.23
CA ALA A 95 57.28 37.00 11.49
C ALA A 95 56.06 36.46 12.26
N ASP A 96 54.95 37.19 12.21
CA ASP A 96 53.62 36.71 12.63
C ASP A 96 52.91 35.98 11.48
N LEU A 97 53.29 36.28 10.23
CA LEU A 97 52.78 35.67 9.01
C LEU A 97 53.90 35.41 8.00
N ILE A 98 53.97 34.21 7.48
CA ILE A 98 54.86 33.79 6.41
C ILE A 98 54.04 33.51 5.16
N VAL A 99 54.22 34.33 4.13
CA VAL A 99 53.56 34.17 2.82
C VAL A 99 54.52 33.45 1.88
N ILE A 100 54.05 32.36 1.28
CA ILE A 100 54.72 31.57 0.24
C ILE A 100 53.91 31.69 -1.05
N GLU A 101 54.40 32.49 -1.98
CA GLU A 101 53.75 32.72 -3.28
C GLU A 101 54.45 31.94 -4.39
N SER A 102 53.71 31.08 -5.09
CA SER A 102 54.18 30.34 -6.27
C SER A 102 52.99 29.84 -7.10
N ASN A 103 53.17 29.73 -8.41
CA ASN A 103 52.18 29.09 -9.29
C ASN A 103 52.30 27.56 -9.29
N ASN A 104 53.35 26.98 -8.69
CA ASN A 104 53.50 25.55 -8.50
C ASN A 104 53.93 25.26 -7.05
N ILE A 105 52.96 24.84 -6.22
CA ILE A 105 53.10 24.47 -4.82
C ILE A 105 52.62 23.01 -4.66
N SER A 106 53.52 22.13 -4.24
CA SER A 106 53.21 20.72 -3.96
C SER A 106 53.83 20.31 -2.62
N LEU A 107 53.01 19.85 -1.69
CA LEU A 107 53.43 19.57 -0.31
C LEU A 107 53.19 18.09 0.00
N LYS A 108 54.24 17.33 0.29
CA LYS A 108 54.18 15.87 0.53
C LYS A 108 54.93 15.40 1.78
N ASP A 109 55.01 16.23 2.81
CA ASP A 109 55.73 15.93 4.05
C ASP A 109 55.36 16.92 5.17
N GLN A 110 56.04 16.82 6.32
CA GLN A 110 55.85 17.71 7.47
C GLN A 110 56.53 19.08 7.32
N PHE A 111 55.86 20.13 7.80
CA PHE A 111 56.39 21.46 8.03
C PHE A 111 56.51 21.72 9.52
N THR A 112 57.66 22.23 9.96
CA THR A 112 57.86 22.65 11.35
C THR A 112 58.39 24.08 11.38
N ILE A 113 57.79 24.95 12.19
CA ILE A 113 58.39 26.25 12.50
C ILE A 113 59.30 26.10 13.71
N LEU A 114 60.59 26.38 13.52
CA LEU A 114 61.55 26.52 14.60
C LEU A 114 61.55 27.97 15.10
N GLY A 115 61.19 28.18 16.36
CA GLY A 115 61.11 29.50 16.98
C GLY A 115 59.67 29.90 17.31
N SER A 116 59.34 31.17 17.14
CA SER A 116 57.99 31.65 17.46
C SER A 116 56.96 31.09 16.47
N PRO A 117 55.78 30.62 16.93
CA PRO A 117 54.70 30.21 16.05
C PRO A 117 54.29 31.36 15.13
N ALA A 118 53.96 31.05 13.88
CA ALA A 118 53.46 32.01 12.90
C ALA A 118 52.34 31.40 12.06
N ASP A 119 51.61 32.26 11.36
CA ASP A 119 50.68 31.84 10.31
C ASP A 119 51.43 31.58 9.00
N ILE A 120 50.92 30.68 8.18
CA ILE A 120 51.44 30.42 6.83
C ILE A 120 50.33 30.61 5.80
N LEU A 121 50.60 31.42 4.77
CA LEU A 121 49.74 31.60 3.60
C LEU A 121 50.47 31.08 2.35
N PHE A 122 49.99 29.95 1.82
CA PHE A 122 50.35 29.48 0.49
C PHE A 122 49.41 30.11 -0.54
N ILE A 123 49.95 30.82 -1.52
CA ILE A 123 49.15 31.51 -2.53
C ILE A 123 49.62 31.25 -3.96
N THR A 124 48.68 30.86 -4.82
CA THR A 124 48.84 30.81 -6.27
C THR A 124 47.91 31.82 -6.92
N ARG A 125 48.44 32.63 -7.83
CA ARG A 125 47.68 33.64 -8.59
C ARG A 125 47.24 33.13 -9.97
N SER A 126 47.62 31.91 -10.34
CA SER A 126 47.37 31.36 -11.67
C SER A 126 46.16 30.44 -11.69
N ALA A 127 45.33 30.56 -12.74
CA ALA A 127 44.24 29.65 -13.07
C ALA A 127 44.72 28.21 -13.30
N SER A 128 45.90 28.04 -13.91
CA SER A 128 46.56 26.76 -14.16
C SER A 128 47.58 26.40 -13.07
N GLY A 129 47.65 27.19 -12.00
CA GLY A 129 48.61 26.96 -10.93
C GLY A 129 48.27 25.71 -10.13
N LYS A 130 49.30 24.98 -9.69
CA LYS A 130 49.17 23.83 -8.81
C LYS A 130 49.32 24.28 -7.37
N LEU A 131 48.35 23.98 -6.52
CA LEU A 131 48.44 24.12 -5.06
C LEU A 131 47.86 22.86 -4.42
N SER A 132 48.75 21.96 -3.98
CA SER A 132 48.35 20.65 -3.47
C SER A 132 49.09 20.25 -2.19
N CYS A 133 48.35 19.71 -1.22
CA CYS A 133 48.89 18.96 -0.08
C CYS A 133 48.44 17.50 -0.20
N GLU A 134 49.38 16.57 -0.17
CA GLU A 134 49.11 15.13 -0.16
C GLU A 134 49.87 14.51 1.02
N GLN A 135 49.16 14.08 2.06
CA GLN A 135 49.74 13.56 3.32
C GLN A 135 50.70 14.56 4.01
N CYS A 136 50.37 15.86 3.99
CA CYS A 136 51.20 16.87 4.66
C CYS A 136 50.78 17.06 6.13
N SER A 137 51.67 17.63 6.94
CA SER A 137 51.40 18.02 8.32
C SER A 137 52.10 19.34 8.66
N PHE A 138 51.58 20.06 9.65
CA PHE A 138 52.10 21.33 10.13
C PHE A 138 52.26 21.27 11.64
N ASP A 139 53.44 21.65 12.10
CA ASP A 139 53.84 21.66 13.50
C ASP A 139 54.36 23.05 13.90
N ASN A 140 53.96 23.51 15.08
CA ASN A 140 54.19 24.86 15.58
C ASN A 140 53.69 25.98 14.64
N VAL A 141 52.61 25.73 13.91
CA VAL A 141 51.95 26.70 13.02
C VAL A 141 50.61 27.10 13.62
N GLY A 142 50.33 28.42 13.68
CA GLY A 142 49.04 28.92 14.16
C GLY A 142 47.92 28.64 13.16
N ARG A 143 48.05 29.22 11.96
CA ARG A 143 47.06 29.12 10.89
C ARG A 143 47.71 28.71 9.57
N VAL A 144 47.04 27.87 8.80
CA VAL A 144 47.47 27.49 7.45
C VAL A 144 46.39 27.90 6.46
N THR A 145 46.73 28.76 5.51
CA THR A 145 45.86 29.16 4.42
C THR A 145 46.41 28.67 3.09
N MET A 146 45.60 27.93 2.33
CA MET A 146 45.89 27.54 0.95
C MET A 146 44.93 28.28 0.01
N ALA A 147 45.45 29.26 -0.72
CA ALA A 147 44.64 30.15 -1.54
C ALA A 147 45.03 30.10 -3.04
N ALA A 148 44.09 29.76 -3.91
CA ALA A 148 44.16 30.03 -5.34
C ALA A 148 43.44 31.35 -5.64
N ALA A 149 44.09 32.46 -5.28
CA ALA A 149 43.48 33.78 -5.25
C ALA A 149 44.48 34.90 -5.63
N THR A 150 43.94 35.99 -6.17
CA THR A 150 44.64 37.26 -6.33
C THR A 150 44.48 38.08 -5.05
N PRO A 151 45.56 38.32 -4.29
CA PRO A 151 45.56 39.18 -3.12
C PRO A 151 45.56 40.67 -3.55
N SER A 152 45.29 41.57 -2.60
CA SER A 152 45.15 43.01 -2.88
C SER A 152 46.47 43.72 -3.20
N TYR A 153 47.61 43.13 -2.83
CA TYR A 153 48.93 43.67 -3.16
C TYR A 153 49.37 43.27 -4.58
N ALA A 154 50.13 44.17 -5.22
CA ALA A 154 50.58 44.02 -6.61
C ALA A 154 51.44 42.76 -6.83
N SER A 155 51.32 42.15 -8.01
CA SER A 155 52.04 40.92 -8.40
C SER A 155 53.56 41.10 -8.54
N ASN A 156 54.06 42.33 -8.57
CA ASN A 156 55.49 42.67 -8.61
C ASN A 156 56.04 43.15 -7.26
N ALA A 157 55.24 43.11 -6.18
CA ALA A 157 55.68 43.54 -4.85
C ALA A 157 56.93 42.76 -4.41
N LYS A 158 57.87 43.45 -3.76
CA LYS A 158 59.04 42.83 -3.08
C LYS A 158 58.81 42.64 -1.58
N THR A 159 57.97 43.48 -0.98
CA THR A 159 57.54 43.39 0.43
C THR A 159 56.05 43.67 0.51
N VAL A 160 55.39 43.19 1.56
CA VAL A 160 53.94 43.32 1.77
C VAL A 160 53.67 43.84 3.16
N ASN A 161 52.87 44.91 3.28
CA ASN A 161 52.45 45.47 4.58
C ASN A 161 51.13 44.85 5.08
N SER A 162 50.33 44.27 4.19
CA SER A 162 49.06 43.59 4.49
C SER A 162 48.64 42.71 3.31
N VAL A 163 48.04 41.54 3.58
CA VAL A 163 47.48 40.68 2.52
C VAL A 163 46.23 41.31 1.87
N GLY A 164 45.39 41.97 2.68
CA GLY A 164 44.14 42.59 2.23
C GLY A 164 43.06 41.57 1.88
N ASP A 165 42.30 41.85 0.82
CA ASP A 165 41.31 40.94 0.26
C ASP A 165 41.96 39.93 -0.70
N LEU A 166 41.52 38.68 -0.63
CA LEU A 166 41.80 37.58 -1.54
C LEU A 166 40.60 37.39 -2.48
N THR A 167 40.82 37.53 -3.78
CA THR A 167 39.81 37.27 -4.82
C THR A 167 40.16 35.98 -5.54
N THR A 168 39.32 34.94 -5.46
CA THR A 168 39.59 33.64 -6.11
C THR A 168 39.80 33.79 -7.61
N VAL A 169 40.77 33.07 -8.15
CA VAL A 169 41.10 33.10 -9.58
C VAL A 169 40.21 32.14 -10.35
N GLY A 170 39.74 32.58 -11.53
CA GLY A 170 39.03 31.78 -12.52
C GLY A 170 39.70 30.43 -12.79
N GLY A 171 39.08 29.29 -12.49
CA GLY A 171 39.63 27.94 -12.68
C GLY A 171 40.64 27.50 -11.63
N GLY A 172 41.09 28.39 -10.74
CA GLY A 172 42.10 28.10 -9.71
C GLY A 172 41.67 26.94 -8.79
N LYS A 173 42.60 26.04 -8.47
CA LYS A 173 42.34 24.81 -7.73
C LYS A 173 43.24 24.66 -6.50
N VAL A 174 42.65 24.26 -5.38
CA VAL A 174 43.34 23.76 -4.18
C VAL A 174 43.01 22.28 -4.01
N THR A 175 44.04 21.45 -3.81
CA THR A 175 43.88 20.00 -3.60
C THR A 175 44.44 19.58 -2.25
N VAL A 176 43.64 18.94 -1.39
CA VAL A 176 44.10 18.44 -0.08
C VAL A 176 43.72 16.97 0.06
N LYS A 177 44.71 16.06 0.01
CA LYS A 177 44.52 14.61 0.10
C LYS A 177 45.26 14.05 1.30
N GLY A 178 44.61 14.09 2.46
CA GLY A 178 45.24 13.77 3.74
C GLY A 178 46.04 14.94 4.28
N LEU A 179 45.65 15.45 5.45
CA LEU A 179 46.35 16.48 6.21
C LEU A 179 46.08 16.23 7.69
N VAL A 180 47.12 15.94 8.47
CA VAL A 180 46.97 15.70 9.92
C VAL A 180 47.88 16.70 10.62
N SER A 181 47.30 17.66 11.34
CA SER A 181 48.04 18.75 12.00
C SER A 181 47.41 19.05 13.37
N PRO A 182 47.65 18.18 14.36
CA PRO A 182 47.09 18.32 15.71
C PRO A 182 47.45 19.68 16.31
N GLY A 183 46.46 20.41 16.82
CA GLY A 183 46.67 21.71 17.47
C GLY A 183 46.73 22.91 16.53
N LEU A 184 46.64 22.69 15.21
CA LEU A 184 46.49 23.78 14.24
C LEU A 184 45.20 24.58 14.54
N GLN A 185 45.31 25.90 14.74
CA GLN A 185 44.16 26.73 15.15
C GLN A 185 43.17 26.93 13.99
N SER A 186 43.67 27.06 12.76
CA SER A 186 42.78 27.05 11.60
C SER A 186 43.46 26.58 10.32
N LEU A 187 42.73 25.77 9.56
CA LEU A 187 43.01 25.42 8.17
C LEU A 187 42.01 26.13 7.26
N GLU A 188 42.49 26.90 6.30
CA GLU A 188 41.67 27.69 5.39
C GLU A 188 41.95 27.31 3.95
N LEU A 189 40.92 26.86 3.22
CA LEU A 189 41.02 26.52 1.80
C LEU A 189 40.20 27.55 1.00
N ILE A 190 40.85 28.30 0.12
CA ILE A 190 40.22 29.41 -0.63
C ILE A 190 40.50 29.25 -2.12
N ALA A 191 39.53 28.81 -2.92
CA ALA A 191 39.71 28.62 -4.36
C ALA A 191 38.37 28.56 -5.09
N GLU A 192 38.37 28.76 -6.42
CA GLU A 192 37.17 28.46 -7.21
C GLU A 192 36.85 26.96 -7.20
N ASN A 193 37.88 26.11 -7.17
CA ASN A 193 37.74 24.66 -7.08
C ASN A 193 38.54 24.12 -5.89
N ILE A 194 37.87 23.41 -4.98
CA ILE A 194 38.52 22.70 -3.87
C ILE A 194 38.27 21.20 -4.05
N ASP A 195 39.35 20.41 -4.02
CA ASP A 195 39.31 18.95 -4.15
C ASP A 195 39.93 18.31 -2.91
N THR A 196 39.09 17.67 -2.10
CA THR A 196 39.50 17.05 -0.83
C THR A 196 39.34 15.54 -0.86
N SER A 197 40.25 14.82 -0.22
CA SER A 197 40.09 13.40 0.08
C SER A 197 40.99 12.96 1.24
N GLY A 198 40.89 11.69 1.66
CA GLY A 198 41.62 11.20 2.83
C GLY A 198 41.11 11.79 4.15
N THR A 199 41.93 11.73 5.18
CA THR A 199 41.64 12.30 6.51
C THR A 199 42.26 13.69 6.65
N ILE A 200 41.44 14.68 7.00
CA ILE A 200 41.85 16.04 7.35
C ILE A 200 41.53 16.22 8.84
N ASP A 201 42.55 16.24 9.68
CA ASP A 201 42.43 16.21 11.14
C ASP A 201 43.28 17.30 11.80
N THR A 202 42.65 18.09 12.67
CA THR A 202 43.30 19.14 13.48
C THR A 202 43.21 18.87 14.98
N ASN A 203 42.51 17.80 15.38
CA ASN A 203 42.28 17.48 16.78
C ASN A 203 43.57 17.01 17.46
N LEU A 204 43.67 17.35 18.73
CA LEU A 204 44.69 16.82 19.63
C LEU A 204 44.23 15.48 20.21
N ARG A 205 45.18 14.70 20.69
CA ARG A 205 44.95 13.44 21.40
C ARG A 205 45.39 13.59 22.85
N ALA A 206 44.64 12.99 23.77
CA ALA A 206 44.91 13.11 25.19
C ALA A 206 44.62 11.82 25.97
N GLU A 207 45.12 11.77 27.21
CA GLU A 207 44.74 10.79 28.22
C GLU A 207 44.33 11.51 29.50
N ASN A 208 43.51 10.84 30.31
CA ASN A 208 43.17 11.36 31.63
C ASN A 208 44.42 11.30 32.53
N HIS A 209 44.73 12.42 33.18
CA HIS A 209 45.78 12.46 34.20
C HIS A 209 45.25 11.74 35.47
N PRO A 210 46.05 10.88 36.14
CA PRO A 210 45.64 10.18 37.37
C PRO A 210 45.16 11.12 38.49
N GLU A 211 45.75 12.32 38.57
CA GLU A 211 45.42 13.35 39.56
C GLU A 211 44.32 14.34 39.13
N SER A 212 43.57 14.05 38.05
CA SER A 212 42.59 14.93 37.37
C SER A 212 43.16 15.79 36.24
N GLY A 213 42.30 16.11 35.26
CA GLY A 213 42.66 16.82 34.03
C GLY A 213 43.03 15.87 32.87
N MET A 214 43.45 16.46 31.75
CA MET A 214 43.92 15.73 30.56
C MET A 214 45.34 16.13 30.19
N ILE A 215 46.13 15.15 29.75
CA ILE A 215 47.48 15.36 29.22
C ILE A 215 47.44 15.11 27.72
N ILE A 216 47.94 16.05 26.92
CA ILE A 216 48.09 15.86 25.48
C ILE A 216 49.18 14.83 25.22
N VAL A 217 48.84 13.77 24.47
CA VAL A 217 49.75 12.68 24.07
C VAL A 217 49.35 12.18 22.69
N ASP A 218 50.31 11.96 21.79
CA ASP A 218 50.06 11.68 20.35
C ASP A 218 49.15 10.49 20.06
N ARG A 219 49.11 9.51 20.98
CA ARG A 219 48.32 8.27 20.85
C ARG A 219 47.26 8.12 21.93
N GLY A 220 46.84 9.23 22.52
CA GLY A 220 45.83 9.23 23.57
C GLY A 220 44.46 8.73 23.10
N SER A 221 43.77 8.06 24.02
CA SER A 221 42.42 7.52 23.84
C SER A 221 41.33 8.60 23.73
N LYS A 222 41.61 9.82 24.24
CA LYS A 222 40.69 10.96 24.23
C LYS A 222 40.92 11.88 23.04
N VAL A 223 39.84 12.43 22.50
CA VAL A 223 39.86 13.42 21.42
C VAL A 223 39.69 14.81 22.03
N VAL A 224 40.67 15.67 21.85
CA VAL A 224 40.54 17.09 22.22
C VAL A 224 40.31 17.89 20.95
N GLY A 225 39.09 18.40 20.79
CA GLY A 225 38.69 19.25 19.68
C GLY A 225 39.58 20.50 19.62
N ALA A 226 40.31 20.64 18.53
CA ALA A 226 41.19 21.79 18.31
C ALA A 226 40.95 22.38 16.93
N GLY A 227 41.10 23.70 16.85
CA GLY A 227 41.05 24.47 15.61
C GLY A 227 39.77 24.39 14.76
N GLY A 228 39.83 25.04 13.61
CA GLY A 228 38.73 25.07 12.65
C GLY A 228 39.15 24.88 11.19
N ILE A 229 38.39 24.10 10.44
CA ILE A 229 38.56 23.91 9.00
C ILE A 229 37.55 24.78 8.27
N ASN A 230 38.02 25.78 7.53
CA ASN A 230 37.22 26.72 6.77
C ASN A 230 37.44 26.52 5.26
N MET A 231 36.37 26.21 4.54
CA MET A 231 36.39 26.00 3.10
C MET A 231 35.55 27.05 2.39
N PHE A 232 36.20 27.83 1.54
CA PHE A 232 35.61 28.88 0.74
C PHE A 232 35.76 28.53 -0.74
N ASN A 233 34.73 27.91 -1.29
CA ASN A 233 34.74 27.30 -2.62
C ASN A 233 33.92 28.14 -3.61
N GLY A 234 34.43 28.41 -4.81
CA GLY A 234 33.74 29.16 -5.86
C GLY A 234 34.26 30.59 -6.04
N ARG A 235 33.57 31.40 -6.86
CA ARG A 235 34.03 32.76 -7.20
C ARG A 235 33.67 33.77 -6.11
N ILE A 236 34.64 34.08 -5.26
CA ILE A 236 34.44 34.87 -4.04
C ILE A 236 35.60 35.83 -3.78
N LYS A 237 35.28 36.89 -3.03
CA LYS A 237 36.23 37.84 -2.48
C LYS A 237 36.15 37.82 -0.96
N ILE A 238 37.26 37.56 -0.29
CA ILE A 238 37.33 37.35 1.17
C ILE A 238 38.43 38.23 1.75
N ARG A 239 38.16 38.90 2.87
CA ARG A 239 39.20 39.62 3.60
C ARG A 239 40.03 38.62 4.43
N TYR A 240 41.35 38.59 4.25
CA TYR A 240 42.22 37.60 4.90
C TYR A 240 42.30 37.70 6.43
N ALA A 241 42.14 38.92 6.97
CA ALA A 241 42.32 39.19 8.39
C ALA A 241 41.23 38.59 9.28
N ASP A 242 39.98 38.56 8.80
CA ASP A 242 38.79 38.15 9.56
C ASP A 242 37.93 37.11 8.81
N LEU A 243 38.38 36.67 7.63
CA LEU A 243 37.66 35.78 6.72
C LEU A 243 36.28 36.30 6.29
N ALA A 244 36.05 37.60 6.38
CA ALA A 244 34.78 38.19 5.99
C ALA A 244 34.60 38.12 4.46
N VAL A 245 33.52 37.45 4.01
CA VAL A 245 33.11 37.43 2.60
C VAL A 245 32.63 38.83 2.19
N LYS A 246 33.28 39.42 1.19
CA LYS A 246 32.94 40.74 0.64
C LYS A 246 32.00 40.67 -0.55
N SER A 247 32.19 39.68 -1.41
CA SER A 247 31.32 39.42 -2.55
C SER A 247 31.41 37.97 -2.99
N ALA A 248 30.34 37.47 -3.60
CA ALA A 248 30.29 36.13 -4.16
C ALA A 248 29.49 36.16 -5.47
N ILE A 249 29.94 35.41 -6.47
CA ILE A 249 29.29 35.30 -7.78
C ILE A 249 28.64 33.92 -7.87
N LEU A 250 27.31 33.89 -7.98
CA LEU A 250 26.52 32.65 -8.05
C LEU A 250 26.90 31.82 -9.28
N SER A 251 26.91 30.49 -9.12
CA SER A 251 27.10 29.55 -10.22
C SER A 251 26.33 28.26 -9.96
N LYS A 252 25.81 27.63 -11.01
CA LYS A 252 25.10 26.33 -10.92
C LYS A 252 26.06 25.14 -10.79
N ALA A 253 27.38 25.37 -10.83
CA ALA A 253 28.37 24.32 -10.64
C ALA A 253 28.18 23.61 -9.29
N TRP A 254 28.58 22.34 -9.21
CA TRP A 254 28.58 21.57 -7.97
C TRP A 254 29.98 21.55 -7.36
N SER A 255 30.05 22.01 -6.12
CA SER A 255 31.21 21.90 -5.25
C SER A 255 31.03 20.67 -4.36
N THR A 256 31.71 19.58 -4.72
CA THR A 256 31.64 18.31 -3.97
C THR A 256 32.78 18.21 -2.97
N ILE A 257 32.45 18.02 -1.70
CA ILE A 257 33.41 17.86 -0.61
C ILE A 257 33.48 16.38 -0.25
N LYS A 258 34.69 15.81 -0.24
CA LYS A 258 34.92 14.38 0.03
C LYS A 258 36.01 14.19 1.09
N GLY A 259 36.01 13.01 1.72
CA GLY A 259 37.00 12.62 2.72
C GLY A 259 36.42 12.54 4.14
N LYS A 260 37.32 12.56 5.14
CA LYS A 260 36.98 12.57 6.57
C LYS A 260 37.54 13.84 7.19
N PHE A 261 36.69 14.63 7.85
CA PHE A 261 37.09 15.89 8.49
C PHE A 261 36.90 15.77 10.00
N ARG A 262 37.94 16.13 10.76
CA ARG A 262 37.99 16.11 12.23
C ARG A 262 38.61 17.42 12.72
N ALA A 263 37.81 18.22 13.41
CA ALA A 263 38.21 19.53 13.95
C ALA A 263 37.22 19.92 15.05
N ALA A 264 37.50 20.96 15.84
CA ALA A 264 36.44 21.53 16.68
C ALA A 264 35.38 22.24 15.83
N THR A 265 35.76 22.97 14.78
CA THR A 265 34.81 23.65 13.87
C THR A 265 35.02 23.24 12.42
N ILE A 266 33.95 22.99 11.67
CA ILE A 266 34.01 22.79 10.21
C ILE A 266 33.04 23.76 9.54
N ALA A 267 33.54 24.67 8.72
CA ALA A 267 32.75 25.64 7.98
C ALA A 267 32.95 25.52 6.47
N VAL A 268 31.86 25.51 5.73
CA VAL A 268 31.83 25.48 4.27
C VAL A 268 30.96 26.63 3.78
N ALA A 269 31.52 27.49 2.95
CA ALA A 269 30.79 28.58 2.32
C ALA A 269 31.05 28.60 0.81
N SER A 270 29.98 28.65 0.01
CA SER A 270 30.11 28.64 -1.45
C SER A 270 28.95 29.35 -2.15
N PRO A 271 29.18 30.12 -3.23
CA PRO A 271 28.12 30.59 -4.10
C PRO A 271 27.61 29.54 -5.10
N ASN A 272 28.17 28.33 -5.06
CA ASN A 272 27.83 27.20 -5.92
C ASN A 272 26.86 26.23 -5.21
N ASN A 273 26.33 25.23 -5.93
CA ASN A 273 25.69 24.08 -5.28
C ASN A 273 26.73 23.34 -4.42
N ILE A 274 26.34 22.84 -3.25
CA ILE A 274 27.24 22.10 -2.34
C ILE A 274 26.77 20.66 -2.22
N ALA A 275 27.65 19.70 -2.51
CA ALA A 275 27.44 18.28 -2.21
C ALA A 275 28.42 17.83 -1.13
N ILE A 276 27.89 17.40 0.01
CA ILE A 276 28.66 16.87 1.13
C ILE A 276 28.67 15.34 1.03
N ASP A 277 29.74 14.82 0.43
CA ASP A 277 30.05 13.39 0.31
C ASP A 277 31.24 13.04 1.24
N ALA A 278 31.27 13.68 2.40
CA ALA A 278 32.33 13.59 3.39
C ALA A 278 31.76 13.23 4.76
N ASP A 279 32.53 12.44 5.51
CA ASP A 279 32.29 12.19 6.93
C ASP A 279 32.88 13.37 7.72
N MET A 280 32.03 14.26 8.21
CA MET A 280 32.43 15.42 9.01
C MET A 280 32.06 15.19 10.46
N SER A 281 33.03 15.30 11.37
CA SER A 281 32.80 15.13 12.80
C SER A 281 33.53 16.21 13.58
N THR A 282 32.79 16.87 14.47
CA THR A 282 33.33 17.83 15.45
C THR A 282 33.23 17.35 16.90
N MET A 283 32.60 16.18 17.10
CA MET A 283 32.51 15.52 18.41
C MET A 283 33.88 15.35 19.07
N SER A 284 33.96 15.67 20.36
CA SER A 284 35.21 15.60 21.13
C SER A 284 34.96 15.38 22.62
N ASP A 285 35.92 14.80 23.34
CA ASP A 285 35.85 14.65 24.80
C ASP A 285 36.08 16.00 25.52
N ALA A 286 36.78 16.93 24.87
CA ALA A 286 37.05 18.28 25.37
C ALA A 286 37.47 19.24 24.27
N LEU A 287 37.41 20.55 24.53
CA LEU A 287 37.87 21.59 23.61
C LEU A 287 39.20 22.20 24.07
N SER A 288 40.12 22.39 23.12
CA SER A 288 41.38 23.09 23.36
C SER A 288 41.21 24.60 23.13
N THR A 289 41.57 25.39 24.14
CA THR A 289 41.78 26.83 23.98
C THR A 289 43.24 27.13 23.74
N SER A 290 43.55 28.08 22.88
CA SER A 290 44.92 28.52 22.62
C SER A 290 45.00 30.05 22.59
N GLN A 291 46.20 30.62 22.70
CA GLN A 291 46.40 32.05 22.44
C GLN A 291 46.89 32.26 21.01
N HIS A 292 46.26 33.17 20.30
CA HIS A 292 46.65 33.61 18.96
C HIS A 292 46.86 35.13 18.98
N ARG A 293 48.09 35.59 18.69
CA ARG A 293 48.46 37.02 18.69
C ARG A 293 48.02 37.76 19.97
N GLY A 294 48.20 37.14 21.13
CA GLY A 294 47.83 37.70 22.44
C GLY A 294 46.33 37.68 22.75
N LYS A 295 45.50 37.08 21.90
CA LYS A 295 44.05 36.89 22.15
C LYS A 295 43.75 35.43 22.45
N LEU A 296 42.86 35.17 23.39
CA LEU A 296 42.34 33.82 23.63
C LEU A 296 41.48 33.40 22.43
N TYR A 297 41.78 32.24 21.87
CA TYR A 297 41.01 31.53 20.86
C TYR A 297 40.38 30.30 21.50
N ALA A 298 39.06 30.28 21.56
CA ALA A 298 38.26 29.14 21.97
C ALA A 298 37.38 28.74 20.78
N PRO A 299 37.60 27.58 20.14
CA PRO A 299 36.76 27.16 19.02
C PRO A 299 35.34 26.90 19.51
N THR A 300 34.36 27.31 18.71
CA THR A 300 32.96 26.91 18.93
C THR A 300 32.72 25.62 18.18
N GLU A 301 32.38 24.56 18.90
CA GLU A 301 32.14 23.28 18.24
C GLU A 301 30.96 23.38 17.28
N GLY A 302 31.11 22.86 16.06
CA GLY A 302 29.98 22.77 15.13
C GLY A 302 30.32 22.64 13.65
N ILE A 303 29.30 22.26 12.87
CA ILE A 303 29.35 22.11 11.42
C ILE A 303 28.44 23.15 10.77
N PHE A 304 29.02 24.04 9.96
CA PHE A 304 28.32 25.15 9.33
C PHE A 304 28.47 25.08 7.82
N VAL A 305 27.38 24.84 7.09
CA VAL A 305 27.40 24.82 5.61
C VAL A 305 26.40 25.83 5.09
N GLN A 306 26.87 26.76 4.25
CA GLN A 306 26.01 27.81 3.73
C GLN A 306 26.29 28.18 2.29
N ASN A 307 25.22 28.49 1.56
CA ASN A 307 25.35 29.14 0.27
C ASN A 307 25.52 30.66 0.43
N LEU A 308 26.35 31.25 -0.44
CA LEU A 308 26.67 32.68 -0.43
C LEU A 308 26.07 33.37 -1.66
N GLY A 309 25.52 34.57 -1.48
CA GLY A 309 25.14 35.45 -2.58
C GLY A 309 23.75 36.06 -2.43
N LYS A 310 23.45 37.01 -3.32
CA LYS A 310 22.12 37.62 -3.47
C LYS A 310 21.62 37.32 -4.88
N TYR A 311 20.34 37.05 -5.02
CA TYR A 311 19.73 36.86 -6.34
C TYR A 311 19.84 38.11 -7.19
N LYS A 312 20.24 37.94 -8.44
CA LYS A 312 20.13 38.99 -9.46
C LYS A 312 18.96 38.72 -10.43
N ASP A 313 18.52 37.47 -10.54
CA ASP A 313 17.59 36.96 -11.56
C ASP A 313 16.95 35.62 -11.14
N ASN A 314 15.91 35.19 -11.86
CA ASN A 314 15.17 33.94 -11.58
C ASN A 314 15.99 32.68 -11.90
N GLU A 315 16.99 32.75 -12.78
CA GLU A 315 17.77 31.57 -13.18
C GLU A 315 18.76 31.08 -12.11
N HIS A 316 19.25 31.97 -11.25
CA HIS A 316 20.12 31.62 -10.13
C HIS A 316 19.33 31.17 -8.88
N GLN A 317 18.02 30.90 -9.01
CA GLN A 317 17.16 30.36 -7.95
C GLN A 317 17.45 28.90 -7.57
N LYS A 318 18.38 28.20 -8.22
CA LYS A 318 18.62 26.75 -8.04
C LYS A 318 19.97 26.42 -7.40
N ILE A 319 20.31 27.08 -6.29
CA ILE A 319 21.54 26.80 -5.53
C ILE A 319 21.19 26.00 -4.27
N ASN A 320 21.65 24.75 -4.22
CA ASN A 320 21.21 23.72 -3.29
C ASN A 320 22.35 23.22 -2.41
N ILE A 321 21.97 22.58 -1.29
CA ILE A 321 22.86 21.81 -0.43
C ILE A 321 22.35 20.36 -0.40
N SER A 322 23.23 19.40 -0.68
CA SER A 322 22.94 17.97 -0.55
C SER A 322 23.91 17.32 0.44
N ALA A 323 23.38 16.64 1.46
CA ALA A 323 24.15 15.84 2.41
C ALA A 323 23.92 14.35 2.12
N ASN A 324 25.00 13.65 1.75
CA ASN A 324 24.96 12.24 1.32
C ASN A 324 25.68 11.31 2.31
N ALA A 325 26.46 11.88 3.23
CA ALA A 325 27.34 11.18 4.15
C ALA A 325 27.01 11.51 5.62
N LYS A 326 27.91 11.16 6.54
CA LYS A 326 27.75 11.34 7.98
C LYS A 326 28.19 12.76 8.40
N LEU A 327 27.33 13.46 9.13
CA LEU A 327 27.64 14.73 9.80
C LEU A 327 27.41 14.54 11.30
N SER A 328 28.39 14.87 12.15
CA SER A 328 28.28 14.66 13.60
C SER A 328 28.91 15.78 14.42
N THR A 329 28.19 16.27 15.42
CA THR A 329 28.62 17.30 16.37
C THR A 329 27.90 17.11 17.69
N ASP A 330 28.55 17.46 18.79
CA ASP A 330 27.97 17.50 20.13
C ASP A 330 27.29 18.86 20.41
N ASN A 331 27.58 19.90 19.61
CA ASN A 331 27.05 21.25 19.80
C ASN A 331 26.07 21.68 18.71
N HIS A 332 26.52 22.19 17.56
CA HIS A 332 25.60 22.81 16.59
C HIS A 332 25.88 22.44 15.13
N LEU A 333 24.84 22.06 14.40
CA LEU A 333 24.85 21.80 12.96
C LEU A 333 23.90 22.74 12.24
N SER A 334 24.41 23.52 11.28
CA SER A 334 23.62 24.47 10.49
C SER A 334 23.82 24.27 9.00
N LEU A 335 22.73 24.00 8.27
CA LEU A 335 22.70 24.01 6.81
C LEU A 335 21.80 25.15 6.32
N LYS A 336 22.37 26.10 5.55
CA LYS A 336 21.65 27.27 5.03
C LYS A 336 21.74 27.34 3.52
N SER A 337 20.67 26.96 2.84
CA SER A 337 20.59 26.89 1.39
C SER A 337 19.81 28.07 0.82
N LEU A 338 20.28 28.58 -0.32
CA LEU A 338 19.52 29.56 -1.06
C LEU A 338 18.29 28.93 -1.73
N ASN A 339 18.25 27.63 -2.00
CA ASN A 339 17.09 26.99 -2.62
C ASN A 339 16.60 25.79 -1.80
N THR A 340 17.23 24.64 -1.98
CA THR A 340 16.79 23.38 -1.38
C THR A 340 17.91 22.78 -0.52
N ILE A 341 17.53 22.14 0.58
CA ILE A 341 18.39 21.25 1.36
C ILE A 341 17.88 19.82 1.17
N SER A 342 18.78 18.90 0.86
CA SER A 342 18.46 17.47 0.74
C SER A 342 19.36 16.64 1.64
N ILE A 343 18.77 15.87 2.55
CA ILE A 343 19.46 14.86 3.35
C ILE A 343 19.08 13.50 2.75
N LEU A 344 20.01 12.91 2.00
CA LEU A 344 19.67 11.82 1.07
C LEU A 344 19.80 10.42 1.67
N LYS A 345 19.05 9.49 1.08
CA LYS A 345 19.26 8.05 1.17
C LYS A 345 19.68 7.52 -0.21
N GLN A 346 20.89 6.97 -0.32
CA GLN A 346 21.42 6.39 -1.55
C GLN A 346 21.61 4.87 -1.40
N GLY A 347 20.71 4.09 -1.99
CA GLY A 347 20.73 2.64 -1.89
C GLY A 347 20.59 2.17 -0.44
N SER A 348 21.56 1.38 0.05
CA SER A 348 21.66 0.97 1.45
C SER A 348 22.34 2.00 2.36
N LYS A 349 22.94 3.06 1.79
CA LYS A 349 23.59 4.13 2.56
C LYS A 349 22.59 5.24 2.86
N GLN A 350 22.42 5.54 4.13
CA GLN A 350 21.59 6.65 4.61
C GLN A 350 22.51 7.74 5.15
N ALA A 351 22.35 8.98 4.70
CA ALA A 351 23.01 10.11 5.35
C ALA A 351 22.59 10.14 6.82
N LYS A 352 23.57 10.21 7.73
CA LYS A 352 23.35 10.24 9.17
C LYS A 352 23.80 11.59 9.69
N VAL A 353 22.84 12.37 10.17
CA VAL A 353 23.07 13.70 10.73
C VAL A 353 22.79 13.62 12.22
N ILE A 354 23.84 13.80 13.03
CA ILE A 354 23.80 13.73 14.48
C ILE A 354 24.29 15.06 15.04
N GLY A 355 23.54 15.69 15.94
CA GLY A 355 23.86 17.02 16.48
C GLY A 355 23.37 17.21 17.91
N GLY A 356 23.92 18.17 18.65
CA GLY A 356 23.19 18.76 19.78
C GLY A 356 22.01 19.56 19.25
N ASP A 357 22.27 20.71 18.67
CA ASP A 357 21.31 21.56 17.97
C ASP A 357 21.45 21.42 16.45
N MET A 358 20.34 21.34 15.75
CA MET A 358 20.30 21.27 14.28
C MET A 358 19.41 22.37 13.72
N THR A 359 19.94 23.17 12.79
CA THR A 359 19.20 24.22 12.09
C THR A 359 19.27 24.04 10.57
N LEU A 360 18.12 23.86 9.95
CA LEU A 360 17.95 23.79 8.49
C LEU A 360 17.17 25.00 8.00
N ILE A 361 17.79 25.81 7.14
CA ILE A 361 17.11 26.97 6.53
C ILE A 361 17.24 26.85 5.01
N ALA A 362 16.11 26.68 4.35
CA ALA A 362 16.03 26.64 2.89
C ALA A 362 14.99 27.65 2.41
N ARG A 363 15.23 28.30 1.27
CA ARG A 363 14.20 29.20 0.70
C ARG A 363 13.01 28.43 0.12
N ASN A 364 13.26 27.25 -0.45
CA ASN A 364 12.26 26.43 -1.10
C ASN A 364 12.01 25.15 -0.28
N ASP A 365 12.66 24.05 -0.59
CA ASP A 365 12.31 22.77 0.03
C ASP A 365 13.40 22.25 0.97
N VAL A 366 13.00 21.60 2.05
CA VAL A 366 13.85 20.69 2.82
C VAL A 366 13.35 19.27 2.58
N TYR A 367 14.16 18.47 1.87
CA TYR A 367 13.91 17.03 1.65
C TYR A 367 14.72 16.21 2.66
N GLN A 368 14.04 15.60 3.62
CA GLN A 368 14.62 14.69 4.58
C GLN A 368 14.29 13.26 4.15
N GLN A 369 15.28 12.49 3.71
CA GLN A 369 15.17 11.06 3.40
C GLN A 369 16.13 10.22 4.26
N GLY A 370 17.08 10.88 4.93
CA GLY A 370 18.12 10.29 5.75
C GLY A 370 17.70 10.00 7.18
N TYR A 371 18.69 9.92 8.07
CA TYR A 371 18.50 9.76 9.51
C TYR A 371 19.00 11.04 10.19
N VAL A 372 18.12 11.70 10.94
CA VAL A 372 18.42 12.88 11.73
C VAL A 372 18.13 12.55 13.19
N ALA A 373 19.14 12.71 14.05
CA ALA A 373 19.01 12.62 15.50
C ALA A 373 19.70 13.81 16.14
N ALA A 374 18.97 14.63 16.90
CA ALA A 374 19.56 15.76 17.62
C ALA A 374 18.81 16.09 18.92
N ASP A 375 19.41 16.83 19.84
CA ASP A 375 18.71 17.32 21.04
C ASP A 375 17.63 18.34 20.67
N GLU A 376 17.91 19.22 19.70
CA GLU A 376 16.95 20.15 19.11
C GLU A 376 17.04 20.17 17.57
N VAL A 377 15.90 20.17 16.89
CA VAL A 377 15.79 20.29 15.42
C VAL A 377 14.89 21.47 15.06
N LYS A 378 15.48 22.48 14.40
CA LYS A 378 14.79 23.66 13.86
C LYS A 378 14.84 23.65 12.34
N ILE A 379 13.68 23.71 11.69
CA ILE A 379 13.56 23.68 10.23
C ILE A 379 12.74 24.88 9.76
N SER A 380 13.26 25.64 8.80
CA SER A 380 12.56 26.74 8.15
C SER A 380 12.65 26.60 6.63
N ALA A 381 11.50 26.47 5.96
CA ALA A 381 11.44 26.25 4.51
C ALA A 381 10.14 26.80 3.88
N LYS A 382 10.05 26.82 2.54
CA LYS A 382 8.75 26.90 1.86
C LYS A 382 7.99 25.59 2.00
N ARG A 383 8.64 24.44 1.84
CA ARG A 383 8.04 23.13 2.14
C ARG A 383 9.01 22.25 2.89
N PHE A 384 8.49 21.44 3.79
CA PHE A 384 9.24 20.38 4.46
C PHE A 384 8.69 19.02 4.02
N ILE A 385 9.56 18.15 3.50
CA ILE A 385 9.18 16.84 2.98
C ILE A 385 10.04 15.79 3.68
N ASN A 386 9.43 15.04 4.60
CA ASN A 386 10.05 13.97 5.36
C ASN A 386 9.60 12.60 4.86
N ASN A 387 10.56 11.86 4.31
CA ASN A 387 10.43 10.44 3.95
C ASN A 387 11.45 9.56 4.70
N GLY A 388 12.21 10.14 5.62
CA GLY A 388 13.19 9.45 6.47
C GLY A 388 12.78 9.48 7.93
N LEU A 389 13.77 9.56 8.83
CA LEU A 389 13.55 9.64 10.27
C LEU A 389 14.14 10.93 10.83
N VAL A 390 13.31 11.67 11.57
CA VAL A 390 13.70 12.81 12.40
C VAL A 390 13.37 12.47 13.85
N GLU A 391 14.39 12.40 14.70
CA GLU A 391 14.30 12.05 16.10
C GLU A 391 14.96 13.15 16.95
N SER A 392 14.21 13.73 17.90
CA SER A 392 14.77 14.78 18.77
C SER A 392 13.96 15.04 20.02
N ALA A 393 14.57 15.59 21.08
CA ALA A 393 13.78 16.04 22.23
C ALA A 393 12.83 17.19 21.84
N ASN A 394 13.29 18.13 20.99
CA ASN A 394 12.49 19.25 20.53
C ASN A 394 12.56 19.38 19.00
N ILE A 395 11.41 19.30 18.31
CA ILE A 395 11.31 19.48 16.86
C ILE A 395 10.42 20.70 16.59
N ASP A 396 10.96 21.72 15.94
CA ASP A 396 10.21 22.89 15.44
C ASP A 396 10.37 23.01 13.92
N VAL A 397 9.28 22.77 13.20
CA VAL A 397 9.22 22.92 11.74
C VAL A 397 8.30 24.06 11.39
N GLN A 398 8.86 25.08 10.73
CA GLN A 398 8.13 26.21 10.20
C GLN A 398 8.21 26.22 8.67
N ALA A 399 7.07 26.02 8.02
CA ALA A 399 6.94 26.03 6.57
C ALA A 399 6.02 27.16 6.09
N GLU A 400 6.39 27.85 5.01
CA GLU A 400 5.50 28.81 4.37
C GLU A 400 4.30 28.08 3.72
N GLY A 401 4.58 27.09 2.89
CA GLY A 401 3.62 26.14 2.32
C GLY A 401 3.54 24.85 3.15
N SER A 402 3.32 23.72 2.47
CA SER A 402 2.95 22.47 3.14
C SER A 402 4.11 21.69 3.77
N ILE A 403 3.78 20.94 4.81
CA ILE A 403 4.61 19.96 5.49
C ILE A 403 4.10 18.56 5.14
N TYR A 404 4.98 17.72 4.63
CA TYR A 404 4.69 16.34 4.25
C TYR A 404 5.51 15.38 5.10
N ASN A 405 4.86 14.45 5.78
CA ASN A 405 5.48 13.28 6.40
C ASN A 405 4.90 12.04 5.72
N SER A 406 5.64 11.46 4.77
CA SER A 406 5.10 10.48 3.82
C SER A 406 6.12 9.38 3.51
N PHE A 407 5.68 8.31 2.86
CA PHE A 407 6.56 7.31 2.22
C PHE A 407 7.71 6.77 3.09
N GLY A 408 7.43 6.44 4.36
CA GLY A 408 8.39 5.97 5.34
C GLY A 408 8.78 7.03 6.39
N GLY A 409 8.26 8.25 6.25
CA GLY A 409 8.50 9.40 7.13
C GLY A 409 8.15 9.13 8.59
N LYS A 410 9.10 9.39 9.49
CA LYS A 410 8.92 9.31 10.93
C LYS A 410 9.40 10.59 11.60
N VAL A 411 8.57 11.13 12.47
CA VAL A 411 8.88 12.26 13.36
C VAL A 411 8.67 11.78 14.79
N LEU A 412 9.74 11.72 15.57
CA LEU A 412 9.75 11.21 16.94
C LEU A 412 10.32 12.28 17.86
N GLY A 413 9.59 12.72 18.88
CA GLY A 413 10.18 13.64 19.85
C GLY A 413 9.38 13.97 21.09
N LYS A 414 9.97 14.62 22.09
CA LYS A 414 9.21 14.98 23.30
C LYS A 414 8.27 16.14 23.00
N ASN A 415 8.79 17.22 22.43
CA ASN A 415 8.01 18.37 22.00
C ASN A 415 8.11 18.52 20.48
N VAL A 416 6.99 18.42 19.78
CA VAL A 416 6.94 18.54 18.33
C VAL A 416 5.98 19.66 17.95
N THR A 417 6.48 20.67 17.26
CA THR A 417 5.70 21.75 16.67
C THR A 417 5.83 21.72 15.15
N LEU A 418 4.70 21.60 14.45
CA LEU A 418 4.61 21.66 13.00
C LEU A 418 3.72 22.84 12.62
N TYR A 419 4.33 23.89 12.08
CA TYR A 419 3.65 25.12 11.69
C TYR A 419 3.74 25.31 10.17
N SER A 420 2.61 25.23 9.48
CA SER A 420 2.46 25.60 8.08
C SER A 420 1.66 26.91 8.00
N LYS A 421 2.24 27.95 7.39
CA LYS A 421 1.62 29.28 7.34
C LYS A 421 0.43 29.32 6.38
N SER A 422 0.60 28.80 5.16
CA SER A 422 -0.42 28.83 4.11
C SER A 422 -0.63 27.48 3.41
N GLY A 423 -0.09 26.40 3.97
CA GLY A 423 -0.22 25.05 3.40
C GLY A 423 -0.91 24.06 4.34
N ALA A 424 -0.80 22.79 3.99
CA ALA A 424 -1.29 21.68 4.78
C ALA A 424 -0.17 21.00 5.58
N VAL A 425 -0.51 20.34 6.68
CA VAL A 425 0.34 19.32 7.31
C VAL A 425 -0.28 17.96 6.96
N ILE A 426 0.44 17.17 6.17
CA ILE A 426 -0.04 15.89 5.63
C ILE A 426 0.85 14.76 6.17
N ASN A 427 0.27 13.89 6.98
CA ASN A 427 0.87 12.64 7.45
C ASN A 427 0.29 11.46 6.66
N GLY A 428 1.16 10.62 6.11
CA GLY A 428 0.78 9.57 5.16
C GLY A 428 0.75 10.10 3.73
N SER A 429 -0.17 9.59 2.91
CA SER A 429 -0.31 10.05 1.53
C SER A 429 -1.74 9.89 1.02
N ARG A 430 -2.15 10.80 0.13
CA ARG A 430 -3.48 10.76 -0.50
C ARG A 430 -3.66 9.60 -1.49
N ALA A 431 -2.58 8.99 -1.96
CA ALA A 431 -2.60 7.83 -2.83
C ALA A 431 -1.41 6.92 -2.51
N ASP A 432 -1.44 5.69 -3.02
CA ASP A 432 -0.33 4.74 -3.00
C ASP A 432 0.79 5.09 -4.02
N LYS A 433 0.82 6.35 -4.46
CA LYS A 433 1.72 6.88 -5.47
C LYS A 433 2.62 7.96 -4.87
N ALA A 434 3.85 8.06 -5.37
CA ALA A 434 4.85 9.03 -4.93
C ALA A 434 4.54 10.46 -5.43
N VAL A 435 3.45 11.06 -4.92
CA VAL A 435 2.96 12.38 -5.31
C VAL A 435 2.60 13.22 -4.09
N TYR A 436 2.83 14.53 -4.19
CA TYR A 436 2.50 15.54 -3.18
C TYR A 436 1.43 16.47 -3.75
N LEU A 437 0.27 16.54 -3.11
CA LEU A 437 -0.89 17.29 -3.59
C LEU A 437 -1.33 18.29 -2.53
N ASP A 438 -1.43 19.56 -2.91
CA ASP A 438 -1.78 20.66 -2.01
C ASP A 438 -3.26 21.05 -2.07
N ASP A 439 -3.99 20.68 -3.12
CA ASP A 439 -5.38 21.09 -3.34
C ASP A 439 -6.29 20.67 -2.20
N ALA A 440 -7.29 21.49 -1.84
CA ALA A 440 -8.22 21.15 -0.78
C ALA A 440 -9.10 19.96 -1.17
N LEU A 441 -9.32 19.03 -0.23
CA LEU A 441 -10.28 17.95 -0.39
C LEU A 441 -11.68 18.43 -0.04
N THR A 442 -12.68 17.87 -0.71
CA THR A 442 -14.08 18.09 -0.34
C THR A 442 -14.41 17.14 0.82
N ILE A 443 -14.62 17.70 2.01
CA ILE A 443 -14.88 16.94 3.25
C ILE A 443 -16.35 17.13 3.68
N GLY A 444 -17.02 16.03 4.01
CA GLY A 444 -18.39 16.01 4.54
C GLY A 444 -19.46 16.14 3.45
N GLY A 445 -19.99 15.01 2.99
CA GLY A 445 -21.10 14.95 2.03
C GLY A 445 -22.45 14.68 2.71
N GLU A 446 -23.37 15.63 2.63
CA GLU A 446 -24.74 15.48 3.15
C GLU A 446 -25.60 14.65 2.18
N GLY A 447 -26.33 13.64 2.69
CA GLY A 447 -27.33 12.87 1.93
C GLY A 447 -27.01 11.39 1.71
N TYR A 448 -28.03 10.55 1.70
CA TYR A 448 -27.96 9.13 1.36
C TYR A 448 -28.29 8.93 -0.13
N GLU A 449 -27.46 8.16 -0.83
CA GLU A 449 -27.78 7.60 -2.15
C GLU A 449 -27.59 6.07 -2.06
N VAL A 450 -28.47 5.31 -2.70
CA VAL A 450 -28.48 3.82 -2.66
C VAL A 450 -27.15 3.21 -3.16
N ASN A 451 -26.40 3.96 -3.98
CA ASN A 451 -25.07 3.61 -4.52
C ASN A 451 -23.95 4.53 -4.00
N LYS A 452 -24.15 5.18 -2.84
CA LYS A 452 -23.18 6.15 -2.30
C LYS A 452 -21.83 5.47 -2.05
N ARG A 453 -20.78 6.07 -2.60
CA ARG A 453 -19.39 5.68 -2.35
C ARG A 453 -18.81 6.66 -1.32
N PHE A 454 -18.20 6.14 -0.26
CA PHE A 454 -17.61 6.94 0.81
C PHE A 454 -16.08 6.95 0.73
N GLY A 455 -15.50 8.00 1.33
CA GLY A 455 -14.07 8.19 1.47
C GLY A 455 -13.44 9.05 0.38
N ILE A 456 -12.30 9.65 0.72
CA ILE A 456 -11.60 10.62 -0.13
C ILE A 456 -11.15 10.05 -1.48
N TRP A 457 -10.93 8.73 -1.60
CA TRP A 457 -10.41 8.13 -2.84
C TRP A 457 -11.27 8.44 -4.07
N GLN A 458 -12.59 8.56 -3.88
CA GLN A 458 -13.51 8.85 -4.98
C GLN A 458 -13.25 10.22 -5.63
N SER A 459 -12.78 11.19 -4.84
CA SER A 459 -12.38 12.52 -5.33
C SER A 459 -10.99 12.53 -5.97
N LEU A 460 -10.16 11.53 -5.67
CA LEU A 460 -8.75 11.48 -6.04
C LEU A 460 -8.47 10.63 -7.27
N LYS A 461 -9.20 9.53 -7.47
CA LYS A 461 -8.90 8.51 -8.49
C LYS A 461 -8.82 9.03 -9.93
N GLU A 462 -9.50 10.15 -10.23
CA GLU A 462 -9.51 10.75 -11.56
C GLU A 462 -8.38 11.77 -11.78
N LEU A 463 -7.65 12.17 -10.74
CA LEU A 463 -6.57 13.15 -10.84
C LEU A 463 -5.42 12.62 -11.71
N SER A 464 -5.10 13.37 -12.77
CA SER A 464 -4.03 13.03 -13.71
C SER A 464 -2.67 12.85 -13.03
N ALA A 465 -2.35 13.69 -12.04
CA ALA A 465 -1.11 13.63 -11.28
C ALA A 465 -0.91 12.28 -10.56
N ILE A 466 -1.99 11.64 -10.09
CA ILE A 466 -1.95 10.31 -9.47
C ILE A 466 -1.78 9.23 -10.56
N LYS A 467 -2.51 9.33 -11.68
CA LYS A 467 -2.44 8.37 -12.79
C LYS A 467 -1.03 8.26 -13.41
N THR A 468 -0.30 9.38 -13.47
CA THR A 468 1.06 9.43 -14.03
C THR A 468 2.17 9.11 -13.03
N ALA A 469 1.87 9.10 -11.73
CA ALA A 469 2.89 8.92 -10.69
C ALA A 469 3.28 7.44 -10.51
N SER A 470 4.54 7.21 -10.14
CA SER A 470 5.04 5.87 -9.82
C SER A 470 4.47 5.37 -8.49
N GLY A 471 4.34 4.04 -8.36
CA GLY A 471 3.97 3.42 -7.09
C GLY A 471 5.02 3.70 -6.02
N ALA A 472 4.57 4.03 -4.81
CA ALA A 472 5.46 4.20 -3.68
C ALA A 472 5.88 2.83 -3.11
N SER A 473 7.14 2.68 -2.70
CA SER A 473 7.63 1.44 -2.08
C SER A 473 7.08 1.20 -0.68
N THR A 474 6.65 2.27 -0.01
CA THR A 474 5.93 2.27 1.26
C THR A 474 5.07 3.52 1.34
N VAL A 475 3.95 3.43 2.07
CA VAL A 475 3.06 4.56 2.36
C VAL A 475 2.97 4.83 3.87
N SER A 476 3.80 4.15 4.66
CA SER A 476 3.84 4.33 6.11
C SER A 476 4.27 5.76 6.49
N ALA A 477 3.74 6.28 7.58
CA ALA A 477 4.11 7.57 8.12
C ALA A 477 3.71 7.69 9.60
N SER A 478 4.60 8.15 10.46
CA SER A 478 4.27 8.32 11.88
C SER A 478 4.79 9.63 12.47
N ILE A 479 3.94 10.34 13.20
CA ILE A 479 4.31 11.45 14.07
C ILE A 479 3.97 11.04 15.49
N LEU A 480 4.99 10.85 16.33
CA LEU A 480 4.84 10.39 17.71
C LEU A 480 5.53 11.39 18.65
N ALA A 481 4.81 11.90 19.65
CA ALA A 481 5.40 12.83 20.61
C ALA A 481 4.83 12.77 22.04
N ASP A 482 5.50 13.38 23.02
CA ASP A 482 4.84 13.63 24.32
C ASP A 482 3.84 14.79 24.18
N ASN A 483 4.30 15.90 23.60
CA ASN A 483 3.53 17.10 23.34
C ASN A 483 3.62 17.43 21.84
N LEU A 484 2.49 17.29 21.13
CA LEU A 484 2.36 17.58 19.72
C LEU A 484 1.48 18.81 19.50
N ASN A 485 1.98 19.78 18.75
CA ASN A 485 1.25 20.97 18.31
C ASN A 485 1.37 21.11 16.79
N ILE A 486 0.26 20.96 16.08
CA ILE A 486 0.18 21.12 14.63
C ILE A 486 -0.72 22.31 14.32
N GLN A 487 -0.21 23.27 13.55
CA GLN A 487 -0.97 24.40 13.06
C GLN A 487 -0.78 24.57 11.55
N ALA A 488 -1.88 24.56 10.80
CA ALA A 488 -1.87 24.63 9.34
C ALA A 488 -3.20 25.20 8.78
N ILE A 489 -3.32 25.37 7.47
CA ILE A 489 -4.64 25.58 6.84
C ILE A 489 -5.46 24.29 6.94
N ARG A 490 -4.83 23.15 6.64
CA ARG A 490 -5.41 21.80 6.67
C ARG A 490 -4.48 20.85 7.40
N ILE A 491 -5.05 19.92 8.16
CA ILE A 491 -4.31 18.81 8.76
C ILE A 491 -4.90 17.51 8.24
N GLU A 492 -4.07 16.68 7.62
CA GLU A 492 -4.49 15.43 6.98
C GLU A 492 -3.67 14.26 7.52
N ASN A 493 -4.34 13.20 7.93
CA ASN A 493 -3.76 11.95 8.35
C ASN A 493 -4.38 10.83 7.52
N ILE A 494 -3.68 10.36 6.49
CA ILE A 494 -4.29 9.54 5.43
C ILE A 494 -3.50 8.27 5.20
N ASN A 495 -4.17 7.14 5.38
CA ASN A 495 -3.67 5.83 5.00
C ASN A 495 -4.34 5.37 3.68
N PRO A 496 -3.62 5.32 2.54
CA PRO A 496 -4.21 4.94 1.26
C PRO A 496 -4.43 3.41 1.11
N TYR A 497 -4.30 2.66 2.21
CA TYR A 497 -4.50 1.22 2.20
C TYR A 497 -5.98 0.86 2.06
N HIS A 498 -6.29 0.22 0.93
CA HIS A 498 -7.61 -0.30 0.61
C HIS A 498 -7.50 -1.66 -0.08
N LEU A 499 -8.64 -2.34 -0.14
CA LEU A 499 -8.86 -3.64 -0.76
C LEU A 499 -9.98 -3.47 -1.78
N VAL A 500 -9.77 -4.00 -2.97
CA VAL A 500 -10.80 -4.10 -4.02
C VAL A 500 -11.21 -5.57 -4.10
N LYS A 501 -12.53 -5.84 -4.03
CA LYS A 501 -13.06 -7.19 -4.16
C LYS A 501 -12.83 -7.67 -5.60
N GLY A 502 -12.03 -8.72 -5.77
CA GLY A 502 -11.91 -9.41 -7.05
C GLY A 502 -13.14 -10.28 -7.30
N ASP A 503 -13.43 -10.55 -8.57
CA ASP A 503 -14.65 -11.28 -8.99
C ASP A 503 -14.78 -12.67 -8.34
N SER A 504 -13.66 -13.31 -7.97
CA SER A 504 -13.60 -14.64 -7.35
C SER A 504 -13.54 -14.64 -5.81
N VAL A 505 -13.57 -13.47 -5.16
CA VAL A 505 -13.37 -13.35 -3.72
C VAL A 505 -14.70 -13.18 -3.01
N ASN A 506 -15.10 -14.17 -2.18
CA ASN A 506 -16.25 -14.04 -1.30
C ASN A 506 -15.85 -13.34 0.02
N TRP A 507 -16.56 -12.27 0.40
CA TRP A 507 -16.39 -11.53 1.66
C TRP A 507 -17.48 -11.83 2.71
N ASP A 508 -18.42 -12.72 2.44
CA ASP A 508 -19.53 -13.09 3.35
C ASP A 508 -19.02 -13.68 4.68
N ALA A 509 -17.87 -14.37 4.65
CA ALA A 509 -17.22 -14.88 5.87
C ALA A 509 -16.45 -13.79 6.65
N GLY A 510 -16.21 -12.64 6.02
CA GLY A 510 -15.42 -11.51 6.52
C GLY A 510 -14.29 -11.11 5.57
N ILE A 511 -13.85 -9.86 5.68
CA ILE A 511 -12.80 -9.24 4.87
C ILE A 511 -11.45 -9.43 5.56
N ARG A 512 -10.49 -10.03 4.85
CA ARG A 512 -9.14 -10.26 5.36
C ARG A 512 -8.26 -9.01 5.19
N VAL A 513 -8.04 -8.28 6.28
CA VAL A 513 -7.29 -7.03 6.33
C VAL A 513 -5.87 -7.26 6.82
N ASN A 514 -4.89 -6.60 6.21
CA ASN A 514 -3.52 -6.62 6.71
C ASN A 514 -3.37 -5.65 7.90
N GLY A 515 -3.15 -6.19 9.10
CA GLY A 515 -3.07 -5.41 10.34
C GLY A 515 -1.90 -4.41 10.36
N ILE A 516 -0.77 -4.78 9.75
CA ILE A 516 0.42 -3.91 9.67
C ILE A 516 0.13 -2.71 8.77
N LYS A 517 -0.44 -2.95 7.58
CA LYS A 517 -0.83 -1.88 6.65
C LYS A 517 -1.97 -1.01 7.19
N ALA A 518 -2.88 -1.58 7.98
CA ALA A 518 -3.91 -0.81 8.67
C ALA A 518 -3.32 0.18 9.70
N ASN A 519 -2.21 -0.18 10.36
CA ASN A 519 -1.58 0.60 11.42
C ASN A 519 -0.41 1.50 10.97
N GLN A 520 -0.12 1.52 9.67
CA GLN A 520 1.12 2.12 9.14
C GLN A 520 1.14 3.65 9.12
N VAL A 521 -0.02 4.32 9.28
CA VAL A 521 -0.13 5.78 9.34
C VAL A 521 -0.74 6.22 10.66
N ALA A 522 -0.02 7.05 11.41
CA ALA A 522 -0.46 7.52 12.72
C ALA A 522 0.07 8.91 13.11
N ILE A 523 -0.75 9.65 13.86
CA ILE A 523 -0.41 10.84 14.64
C ILE A 523 -0.80 10.54 16.08
N GLU A 524 0.18 10.41 16.98
CA GLU A 524 -0.10 10.08 18.37
C GLU A 524 0.70 10.97 19.32
N ALA A 525 0.09 11.29 20.47
CA ALA A 525 0.78 11.96 21.55
C ALA A 525 0.54 11.28 22.92
N GLU A 526 1.48 11.42 23.85
CA GLU A 526 1.34 10.86 25.21
C GLU A 526 0.63 11.82 26.17
N ARG A 527 0.92 13.13 26.12
CA ARG A 527 0.42 14.12 27.10
C ARG A 527 -0.42 15.22 26.49
N SER A 528 -0.06 15.73 25.32
CA SER A 528 -0.78 16.84 24.71
C SER A 528 -0.84 16.67 23.21
N LEU A 529 -2.05 16.66 22.64
CA LEU A 529 -2.30 16.66 21.21
C LEU A 529 -3.11 17.90 20.81
N LYS A 530 -2.48 18.85 20.14
CA LYS A 530 -3.09 20.13 19.73
C LYS A 530 -3.10 20.24 18.22
N LEU A 531 -4.29 20.20 17.62
CA LEU A 531 -4.50 20.30 16.18
C LEU A 531 -5.26 21.60 15.88
N ARG A 532 -4.66 22.51 15.12
CA ARG A 532 -5.25 23.80 14.74
C ARG A 532 -5.26 23.94 13.22
N ALA A 533 -6.45 23.88 12.63
CA ALA A 533 -6.62 23.97 11.19
C ALA A 533 -7.68 25.00 10.82
N SER A 534 -7.37 25.94 9.92
CA SER A 534 -8.35 26.98 9.52
C SER A 534 -9.46 26.46 8.61
N GLU A 535 -9.27 25.33 7.94
CA GLU A 535 -10.27 24.69 7.07
C GLU A 535 -10.79 23.39 7.68
N TYR A 536 -9.95 22.35 7.77
CA TYR A 536 -10.34 21.05 8.31
C TYR A 536 -9.19 20.25 8.91
N VAL A 537 -9.56 19.33 9.81
CA VAL A 537 -8.77 18.17 10.23
C VAL A 537 -9.40 16.92 9.63
N LEU A 538 -8.62 16.10 8.93
CA LEU A 538 -9.05 14.85 8.32
C LEU A 538 -8.23 13.68 8.86
N ASN A 539 -8.91 12.64 9.34
CA ASN A 539 -8.35 11.33 9.59
C ASN A 539 -9.02 10.30 8.68
N SER A 540 -8.27 9.70 7.76
CA SER A 540 -8.79 8.78 6.74
C SER A 540 -8.07 7.44 6.82
N SER A 541 -8.75 6.41 7.34
CA SER A 541 -8.19 5.06 7.57
C SER A 541 -6.87 5.02 8.37
N ALA A 542 -6.56 6.10 9.08
CA ALA A 542 -5.35 6.29 9.86
C ALA A 542 -5.68 6.44 11.37
N ILE A 543 -4.65 6.64 12.19
CA ILE A 543 -4.80 6.74 13.65
C ILE A 543 -4.48 8.17 14.10
N ILE A 544 -5.39 8.78 14.86
CA ILE A 544 -5.12 9.96 15.70
C ILE A 544 -5.38 9.58 17.16
N GLY A 545 -4.38 9.68 18.03
CA GLY A 545 -4.49 9.17 19.39
C GLY A 545 -3.83 10.04 20.46
N LEU A 546 -4.48 10.17 21.62
CA LEU A 546 -3.86 10.61 22.87
C LEU A 546 -3.79 9.43 23.84
N ASN A 547 -2.57 8.99 24.17
CA ASN A 547 -2.29 7.77 24.94
C ASN A 547 -2.37 7.94 26.46
N GLY A 548 -2.17 9.16 26.99
CA GLY A 548 -2.21 9.47 28.42
C GLY A 548 -3.38 10.36 28.83
N GLU A 549 -3.45 10.67 30.13
CA GLU A 549 -4.56 11.43 30.75
C GLU A 549 -4.61 12.94 30.45
N GLY A 550 -3.79 13.43 29.51
CA GLY A 550 -3.63 14.87 29.27
C GLY A 550 -4.72 15.51 28.38
N GLU A 551 -4.32 16.35 27.43
CA GLU A 551 -5.27 17.16 26.63
C GLU A 551 -5.22 16.83 25.14
N PHE A 552 -6.38 16.56 24.54
CA PHE A 552 -6.57 16.47 23.09
C PHE A 552 -7.48 17.61 22.61
N LEU A 553 -6.86 18.65 22.04
CA LEU A 553 -7.54 19.84 21.53
C LEU A 553 -7.56 19.84 20.00
N VAL A 554 -8.76 19.95 19.42
CA VAL A 554 -8.98 20.17 17.99
C VAL A 554 -9.68 21.50 17.78
N ASN A 555 -9.00 22.44 17.12
CA ASN A 555 -9.53 23.73 16.73
C ASN A 555 -9.64 23.79 15.21
N SER A 556 -10.82 23.51 14.67
CA SER A 556 -11.09 23.56 13.24
C SER A 556 -12.58 23.70 12.91
N PRO A 557 -12.95 24.33 11.78
CA PRO A 557 -14.34 24.32 11.32
C PRO A 557 -14.89 22.91 11.07
N ILE A 558 -14.06 21.99 10.58
CA ILE A 558 -14.47 20.61 10.26
C ILE A 558 -13.45 19.63 10.84
N PHE A 559 -13.91 18.62 11.55
CA PHE A 559 -13.11 17.45 11.92
C PHE A 559 -13.78 16.20 11.35
N SER A 560 -13.19 15.58 10.33
CA SER A 560 -13.69 14.34 9.74
C SER A 560 -12.82 13.15 10.12
N ASN A 561 -13.46 12.09 10.61
CA ASN A 561 -12.89 10.77 10.79
C ASN A 561 -13.64 9.79 9.88
N GLU A 562 -12.96 9.32 8.84
CA GLU A 562 -13.59 8.55 7.76
C GLU A 562 -12.69 7.40 7.27
N ARG A 563 -13.23 6.58 6.36
CA ARG A 563 -12.44 5.60 5.60
C ARG A 563 -11.84 6.26 4.36
N TYR A 564 -10.68 5.77 3.95
CA TYR A 564 -10.07 6.15 2.68
C TYR A 564 -10.94 5.77 1.49
N GLU A 565 -11.50 4.56 1.53
CA GLU A 565 -12.48 4.09 0.56
C GLU A 565 -13.40 3.04 1.20
N ILE A 566 -14.70 3.20 1.02
CA ILE A 566 -15.67 2.11 1.13
C ILE A 566 -16.77 2.31 0.09
N SER A 567 -17.09 1.25 -0.65
CA SER A 567 -18.19 1.28 -1.61
C SER A 567 -19.02 0.02 -1.52
N PHE A 568 -20.31 0.18 -1.78
CA PHE A 568 -21.27 -0.89 -1.71
C PHE A 568 -22.37 -0.73 -2.76
N GLU A 569 -23.04 -1.85 -3.05
CA GLU A 569 -24.17 -1.95 -3.96
C GLU A 569 -25.38 -2.44 -3.18
N SER A 570 -26.50 -1.72 -3.28
CA SER A 570 -27.69 -1.97 -2.46
C SER A 570 -28.89 -2.42 -3.31
N TYR A 571 -29.65 -3.40 -2.84
CA TYR A 571 -30.83 -3.95 -3.52
C TYR A 571 -32.05 -4.00 -2.58
N PRO A 572 -33.21 -3.45 -2.95
CA PRO A 572 -34.40 -3.49 -2.10
C PRO A 572 -35.04 -4.88 -2.04
N TYR A 573 -35.57 -5.27 -0.88
CA TYR A 573 -36.31 -6.51 -0.67
C TYR A 573 -37.58 -6.30 0.16
N ARG A 574 -38.55 -7.24 0.08
CA ARG A 574 -39.80 -7.22 0.86
C ARG A 574 -40.13 -8.62 1.39
N VAL A 575 -40.20 -8.77 2.71
CA VAL A 575 -40.56 -10.01 3.42
C VAL A 575 -41.78 -9.76 4.31
N VAL A 576 -42.58 -10.79 4.60
CA VAL A 576 -43.77 -10.71 5.47
C VAL A 576 -43.45 -11.43 6.78
N GLU A 577 -43.63 -10.77 7.92
CA GLU A 577 -43.49 -11.38 9.26
C GLU A 577 -44.88 -11.65 9.87
N TYR A 578 -45.07 -12.85 10.42
CA TYR A 578 -46.28 -13.25 11.15
C TYR A 578 -46.10 -12.97 12.66
N SER A 579 -47.19 -12.67 13.36
CA SER A 579 -47.19 -12.37 14.80
C SER A 579 -46.54 -13.50 15.63
N GLN A 580 -45.68 -13.15 16.59
CA GLN A 580 -45.04 -14.08 17.51
C GLN A 580 -45.90 -14.45 18.72
N ASP A 581 -47.09 -13.87 18.87
CA ASP A 581 -48.04 -14.22 19.93
C ASP A 581 -48.78 -15.52 19.58
N ASP A 582 -48.65 -16.55 20.43
CA ASP A 582 -49.26 -17.87 20.25
C ASP A 582 -50.78 -17.82 20.05
N SER A 583 -51.44 -16.79 20.57
CA SER A 583 -52.89 -16.58 20.43
C SER A 583 -53.32 -15.89 19.13
N LYS A 584 -52.37 -15.33 18.35
CA LYS A 584 -52.61 -14.57 17.11
C LYS A 584 -51.72 -14.97 15.94
N LYS A 585 -51.21 -16.21 15.95
CA LYS A 585 -50.32 -16.79 14.92
C LYS A 585 -50.84 -16.73 13.46
N ASN A 586 -52.11 -16.37 13.24
CA ASN A 586 -52.77 -16.32 11.94
C ASN A 586 -53.05 -14.90 11.41
N GLU A 587 -52.65 -13.84 12.11
CA GLU A 587 -52.76 -12.46 11.60
C GLU A 587 -51.43 -12.00 10.96
N ILE A 588 -51.52 -11.40 9.76
CA ILE A 588 -50.39 -10.74 9.08
C ILE A 588 -49.98 -9.57 9.97
N GLY A 589 -48.94 -9.77 10.78
CA GLY A 589 -48.48 -8.82 11.77
C GLY A 589 -47.93 -7.57 11.10
N HIS A 590 -46.89 -7.67 10.27
CA HIS A 590 -46.30 -6.53 9.55
C HIS A 590 -45.54 -6.95 8.29
N TYR A 591 -45.55 -6.09 7.26
CA TYR A 591 -44.59 -6.18 6.14
C TYR A 591 -43.24 -5.64 6.60
N LYS A 592 -42.18 -6.40 6.36
CA LYS A 592 -40.80 -5.98 6.57
C LYS A 592 -40.13 -5.78 5.21
N SER A 593 -40.16 -4.55 4.72
CA SER A 593 -39.32 -4.10 3.60
C SER A 593 -37.94 -3.68 4.11
N GLY A 594 -36.89 -4.00 3.36
CA GLY A 594 -35.52 -3.62 3.70
C GLY A 594 -34.63 -3.52 2.45
N THR A 595 -33.34 -3.30 2.66
CA THR A 595 -32.32 -3.19 1.61
C THR A 595 -31.17 -4.14 1.96
N GLU A 596 -30.70 -4.93 0.99
CA GLU A 596 -29.52 -5.80 1.10
C GLU A 596 -28.32 -5.09 0.46
N THR A 597 -27.12 -5.21 1.03
CA THR A 597 -25.94 -4.42 0.59
C THR A 597 -24.71 -5.30 0.41
N LYS A 598 -24.03 -5.22 -0.75
CA LYS A 598 -22.78 -5.92 -1.06
C LYS A 598 -21.60 -4.96 -1.10
N ILE A 599 -20.52 -5.29 -0.41
CA ILE A 599 -19.34 -4.42 -0.36
C ILE A 599 -18.39 -4.75 -1.51
N LEU A 600 -17.95 -3.71 -2.20
CA LEU A 600 -17.10 -3.80 -3.40
C LEU A 600 -15.66 -3.36 -3.11
N THR A 601 -15.49 -2.33 -2.28
CA THR A 601 -14.17 -1.85 -1.84
C THR A 601 -14.16 -1.59 -0.34
N TYR A 602 -13.01 -1.81 0.28
CA TYR A 602 -12.86 -1.75 1.72
C TYR A 602 -11.50 -1.16 2.14
N SER A 603 -11.53 -0.15 2.99
CA SER A 603 -10.36 0.35 3.73
C SER A 603 -10.60 0.21 5.23
N PRO A 604 -9.56 0.03 6.08
CA PRO A 604 -9.74 0.02 7.53
C PRO A 604 -10.44 1.29 8.05
N PRO A 605 -11.17 1.25 9.18
CA PRO A 605 -11.79 2.44 9.74
C PRO A 605 -10.74 3.49 10.14
N GLY A 606 -11.09 4.77 9.98
CA GLY A 606 -10.38 5.86 10.65
C GLY A 606 -10.52 5.70 12.16
N ARG A 607 -9.45 5.94 12.91
CA ARG A 607 -9.40 5.72 14.36
C ARG A 607 -8.98 6.99 15.08
N VAL A 608 -9.85 7.44 15.97
CA VAL A 608 -9.61 8.57 16.88
C VAL A 608 -9.83 8.09 18.31
N PHE A 609 -8.86 8.30 19.19
CA PHE A 609 -9.05 8.00 20.61
C PHE A 609 -8.37 8.99 21.55
N SER A 610 -8.91 9.12 22.76
CA SER A 610 -8.33 9.96 23.81
C SER A 610 -8.49 9.35 25.20
N PHE A 611 -7.38 9.08 25.89
CA PHE A 611 -7.38 8.75 27.32
C PHE A 611 -7.41 9.98 28.24
N GLY A 612 -7.23 11.17 27.66
CA GLY A 612 -7.34 12.47 28.33
C GLY A 612 -8.59 13.26 27.90
N ASP A 613 -8.67 14.51 28.35
CA ASP A 613 -9.78 15.41 28.04
C ASP A 613 -9.79 15.79 26.55
N PHE A 614 -10.95 15.67 25.90
CA PHE A 614 -11.14 16.03 24.51
C PHE A 614 -11.87 17.37 24.39
N GLN A 615 -11.35 18.27 23.56
CA GLN A 615 -11.94 19.57 23.30
C GLN A 615 -12.03 19.81 21.80
N PHE A 616 -13.23 20.12 21.30
CA PHE A 616 -13.46 20.47 19.91
C PHE A 616 -14.12 21.84 19.75
N SER A 617 -13.45 22.74 19.05
CA SER A 617 -13.95 24.08 18.75
C SER A 617 -13.59 24.49 17.33
N ARG A 618 -14.18 25.59 16.84
CA ARG A 618 -13.77 26.21 15.57
C ARG A 618 -12.43 26.97 15.65
N GLY A 619 -11.96 27.28 16.86
CA GLY A 619 -10.83 28.19 17.10
C GLY A 619 -11.17 29.65 16.78
N GLY A 620 -10.81 30.57 17.67
CA GLY A 620 -10.91 32.02 17.43
C GLY A 620 -12.31 32.61 17.53
N THR A 621 -12.65 33.20 18.68
CA THR A 621 -13.21 34.55 18.88
C THR A 621 -13.75 34.66 20.31
N SER A 622 -13.52 35.80 20.95
CA SER A 622 -13.98 36.21 22.27
C SER A 622 -15.49 36.52 22.34
N GLU A 623 -16.26 36.19 21.29
CA GLU A 623 -17.69 36.49 21.18
C GLU A 623 -18.52 35.24 20.86
N PRO A 624 -19.09 34.56 21.87
CA PRO A 624 -19.84 33.30 21.70
C PRO A 624 -21.07 33.39 20.79
N LYS A 625 -21.60 34.59 20.51
CA LYS A 625 -22.89 34.79 19.84
C LYS A 625 -22.81 34.85 18.31
N THR A 626 -21.62 34.94 17.72
CA THR A 626 -21.40 35.09 16.26
C THR A 626 -20.67 33.90 15.63
N VAL A 627 -20.30 32.89 16.43
CA VAL A 627 -19.52 31.74 15.98
C VAL A 627 -20.38 30.77 15.17
N LYS A 628 -20.15 30.69 13.85
CA LYS A 628 -20.69 29.61 13.00
C LYS A 628 -20.31 28.25 13.59
N SER A 629 -21.25 27.31 13.67
CA SER A 629 -21.00 26.00 14.27
C SER A 629 -19.84 25.25 13.60
N SER A 630 -19.05 24.54 14.39
CA SER A 630 -18.08 23.55 13.88
C SER A 630 -18.77 22.21 13.64
N LYS A 631 -18.25 21.40 12.72
CA LYS A 631 -18.84 20.10 12.36
C LYS A 631 -17.83 18.98 12.63
N LEU A 632 -18.24 17.98 13.41
CA LEU A 632 -17.51 16.72 13.57
C LEU A 632 -18.24 15.63 12.79
N PHE A 633 -17.54 14.97 11.88
CA PHE A 633 -18.03 13.82 11.11
C PHE A 633 -17.29 12.55 11.54
N ASN A 634 -18.04 11.50 11.88
CA ASN A 634 -17.51 10.16 12.10
C ASN A 634 -18.21 9.20 11.12
N GLU A 635 -17.58 8.95 9.97
CA GLU A 635 -18.18 8.22 8.86
C GLU A 635 -17.59 6.82 8.74
N VAL A 636 -18.40 5.81 9.07
CA VAL A 636 -18.01 4.38 9.06
C VAL A 636 -16.67 4.14 9.77
N SER A 637 -16.46 4.84 10.90
CA SER A 637 -15.16 4.96 11.56
C SER A 637 -15.28 4.90 13.08
N TYR A 638 -14.14 4.86 13.77
CA TYR A 638 -14.05 4.71 15.23
C TYR A 638 -13.57 5.99 15.90
N MET A 639 -14.39 6.53 16.79
CA MET A 639 -14.04 7.61 17.71
C MET A 639 -14.40 7.21 19.15
N GLN A 640 -13.41 7.21 20.05
CA GLN A 640 -13.62 6.86 21.45
C GLN A 640 -12.90 7.82 22.41
N ILE A 641 -13.66 8.50 23.25
CA ILE A 641 -13.14 9.41 24.28
C ILE A 641 -13.40 8.80 25.65
N PHE A 642 -12.35 8.61 26.44
CA PHE A 642 -12.44 7.92 27.73
C PHE A 642 -12.70 8.86 28.92
N LYS A 643 -12.24 10.12 28.85
CA LYS A 643 -12.53 11.17 29.83
C LYS A 643 -13.59 12.15 29.30
N ASP A 644 -13.59 13.38 29.78
CA ASP A 644 -14.58 14.40 29.42
C ASP A 644 -14.38 14.89 27.98
N ALA A 645 -15.50 15.17 27.30
CA ALA A 645 -15.55 15.73 25.97
C ALA A 645 -16.30 17.07 25.99
N ARG A 646 -15.63 18.13 25.55
CA ARG A 646 -16.17 19.50 25.52
C ARG A 646 -16.25 19.98 24.08
N PHE A 647 -17.45 20.40 23.70
CA PHE A 647 -17.75 20.94 22.39
C PHE A 647 -18.10 22.43 22.54
N PHE A 648 -17.80 23.24 21.52
CA PHE A 648 -18.08 24.66 21.53
C PHE A 648 -18.94 25.03 20.32
N ASN A 649 -20.27 25.03 20.50
CA ASN A 649 -21.25 25.25 19.44
C ASN A 649 -20.99 24.31 18.24
N SER A 650 -20.84 23.02 18.52
CA SER A 650 -20.48 22.01 17.51
C SER A 650 -21.68 21.14 17.14
N THR A 651 -21.77 20.75 15.87
CA THR A 651 -22.66 19.70 15.38
C THR A 651 -21.85 18.41 15.21
N ILE A 652 -22.33 17.33 15.80
CA ILE A 652 -21.72 15.99 15.67
C ILE A 652 -22.61 15.16 14.74
N LYS A 653 -22.02 14.56 13.71
CA LYS A 653 -22.67 13.63 12.80
C LYS A 653 -21.90 12.31 12.79
N SER A 654 -22.56 11.21 13.10
CA SER A 654 -21.99 9.87 12.96
C SER A 654 -22.81 9.10 11.94
N ILE A 655 -22.15 8.54 10.93
CA ILE A 655 -22.79 7.71 9.90
C ILE A 655 -22.33 6.29 10.11
N GLY A 656 -23.27 5.40 10.42
CA GLY A 656 -23.05 3.97 10.60
C GLY A 656 -23.60 3.13 9.46
N LEU A 657 -23.15 1.88 9.40
CA LEU A 657 -23.83 0.80 8.68
C LEU A 657 -24.55 -0.04 9.75
N GLU A 658 -25.88 -0.16 9.67
CA GLU A 658 -26.66 -0.94 10.64
C GLU A 658 -26.59 -2.44 10.30
N VAL A 659 -26.53 -3.29 11.34
CA VAL A 659 -26.33 -4.75 11.22
C VAL A 659 -27.68 -5.48 11.20
N GLY A 660 -27.78 -6.53 10.38
CA GLY A 660 -28.90 -7.46 10.42
C GLY A 660 -28.79 -8.51 11.54
N THR A 661 -29.92 -8.79 12.18
CA THR A 661 -30.13 -9.45 13.49
C THR A 661 -29.48 -10.83 13.78
N ASP A 662 -28.62 -11.38 12.92
CA ASP A 662 -28.09 -12.77 13.07
C ASP A 662 -26.59 -12.86 13.45
N THR A 663 -25.95 -11.78 13.90
CA THR A 663 -24.52 -11.82 14.34
C THR A 663 -24.36 -11.78 15.87
N GLU A 664 -25.10 -12.62 16.60
CA GLU A 664 -24.95 -12.71 18.06
C GLU A 664 -23.64 -13.36 18.55
N ASN A 665 -22.77 -13.90 17.69
CA ASN A 665 -21.60 -14.67 18.15
C ASN A 665 -20.28 -14.47 17.38
N THR A 666 -20.07 -13.33 16.71
CA THR A 666 -18.72 -12.99 16.24
C THR A 666 -17.96 -12.24 17.32
N ASN A 667 -16.70 -12.63 17.56
CA ASN A 667 -15.78 -12.10 18.57
C ASN A 667 -15.47 -10.60 18.36
N PHE A 668 -16.47 -9.76 18.61
CA PHE A 668 -16.45 -8.32 18.47
C PHE A 668 -15.30 -7.76 19.31
N GLU A 669 -15.15 -8.21 20.57
CA GLU A 669 -14.01 -7.87 21.41
C GLU A 669 -12.63 -8.17 20.79
N GLY A 670 -12.46 -9.30 20.07
CA GLY A 670 -11.19 -9.68 19.46
C GLY A 670 -10.77 -8.78 18.28
N VAL A 671 -11.68 -8.49 17.35
CA VAL A 671 -11.42 -7.63 16.19
C VAL A 671 -11.35 -6.16 16.62
N THR A 672 -12.23 -5.76 17.53
CA THR A 672 -12.27 -4.42 18.10
C THR A 672 -11.06 -4.14 18.99
N SER A 673 -10.54 -5.09 19.80
CA SER A 673 -9.30 -4.89 20.56
C SER A 673 -8.05 -4.80 19.68
N CYS A 674 -8.01 -5.57 18.58
CA CYS A 674 -6.95 -5.54 17.58
C CYS A 674 -6.92 -4.19 16.86
N LEU A 675 -8.07 -3.77 16.29
CA LEU A 675 -8.20 -2.55 15.51
C LEU A 675 -8.25 -1.29 16.38
N ARG A 676 -8.69 -1.33 17.64
CA ARG A 676 -8.71 -0.14 18.55
C ARG A 676 -7.34 0.21 19.13
N TYR A 677 -6.49 -0.75 19.50
CA TYR A 677 -5.30 -0.47 20.35
C TYR A 677 -3.95 -0.95 19.76
N ARG A 678 -3.80 -1.01 18.42
CA ARG A 678 -2.58 -1.49 17.75
C ARG A 678 -2.10 -2.90 18.15
N ARG A 679 -2.94 -3.72 18.79
CA ARG A 679 -2.58 -5.10 19.18
C ARG A 679 -2.56 -6.08 18.00
N CYS A 680 -2.85 -5.61 16.78
CA CYS A 680 -2.66 -6.37 15.55
C CYS A 680 -1.19 -6.51 15.15
N ASN A 681 -0.40 -7.29 15.91
CA ASN A 681 0.92 -7.76 15.45
C ASN A 681 0.81 -8.95 14.49
N ARG A 682 -0.41 -9.34 14.09
CA ARG A 682 -0.68 -10.40 13.14
C ARG A 682 -0.80 -9.80 11.73
N GLU A 683 -0.23 -10.50 10.76
CA GLU A 683 -0.25 -10.07 9.36
C GLU A 683 -1.68 -9.97 8.81
N PHE A 684 -2.63 -10.77 9.32
CA PHE A 684 -4.00 -10.79 8.85
C PHE A 684 -5.03 -10.80 9.98
N VAL A 685 -6.08 -9.98 9.82
CA VAL A 685 -7.24 -9.87 10.70
C VAL A 685 -8.48 -9.96 9.83
N THR A 686 -9.39 -10.89 10.13
CA THR A 686 -10.68 -10.97 9.43
C THR A 686 -11.68 -10.07 10.13
N THR A 687 -12.28 -9.15 9.38
CA THR A 687 -13.21 -8.14 9.90
C THR A 687 -14.56 -8.25 9.19
N ARG A 688 -15.65 -7.86 9.87
CA ARG A 688 -17.00 -7.84 9.28
C ARG A 688 -17.52 -6.42 9.35
N THR A 689 -17.55 -5.79 8.18
CA THR A 689 -17.97 -4.41 7.85
C THR A 689 -19.29 -3.97 8.44
N GLU A 690 -20.20 -4.92 8.63
CA GLU A 690 -21.56 -4.69 9.10
C GLU A 690 -21.56 -4.05 10.49
N SER A 691 -20.49 -4.17 11.28
CA SER A 691 -20.43 -3.76 12.70
C SER A 691 -19.42 -2.63 13.01
N GLU A 692 -18.94 -1.90 11.99
CA GLU A 692 -17.68 -1.13 12.07
C GLU A 692 -17.83 0.40 12.13
N THR A 693 -18.82 0.90 12.87
CA THR A 693 -18.88 2.32 13.28
C THR A 693 -18.96 2.41 14.80
N LEU A 694 -18.16 3.31 15.38
CA LEU A 694 -18.17 3.55 16.82
C LEU A 694 -18.03 5.05 17.06
N LEU A 695 -18.99 5.61 17.77
CA LEU A 695 -18.86 6.90 18.44
C LEU A 695 -19.17 6.66 19.92
N ALA A 696 -18.17 6.79 20.78
CA ALA A 696 -18.33 6.52 22.20
C ALA A 696 -17.66 7.60 23.06
N PHE A 697 -18.43 8.18 23.98
CA PHE A 697 -17.96 9.07 25.03
C PHE A 697 -18.20 8.40 26.38
N LYS A 698 -17.14 8.10 27.13
CA LYS A 698 -17.26 7.45 28.44
C LYS A 698 -17.32 8.43 29.61
N GLY A 699 -16.74 9.62 29.46
CA GLY A 699 -16.86 10.72 30.43
C GLY A 699 -18.01 11.66 30.10
N ASN A 700 -18.01 12.85 30.72
CA ASN A 700 -19.09 13.82 30.53
C ASN A 700 -19.00 14.49 29.16
N VAL A 701 -20.14 14.68 28.50
CA VAL A 701 -20.25 15.42 27.23
C VAL A 701 -20.92 16.76 27.48
N SER A 702 -20.36 17.86 26.97
CA SER A 702 -20.92 19.22 27.13
C SER A 702 -20.75 20.08 25.89
N GLY A 703 -21.64 21.07 25.71
CA GLY A 703 -21.54 22.11 24.67
C GLY A 703 -21.83 21.67 23.23
N VAL A 704 -22.53 20.55 23.07
CA VAL A 704 -23.14 20.11 21.79
C VAL A 704 -24.43 20.89 21.57
N ASN A 705 -24.69 21.36 20.36
CA ASN A 705 -25.96 22.05 20.04
C ASN A 705 -27.13 21.05 20.13
N ASP A 706 -28.30 21.46 20.65
CA ASP A 706 -29.43 20.65 21.22
C ASP A 706 -30.12 19.62 20.29
N LYS A 707 -29.48 19.19 19.20
CA LYS A 707 -29.93 18.09 18.35
C LYS A 707 -28.75 17.19 18.00
N ILE A 708 -28.42 16.26 18.89
CA ILE A 708 -27.84 14.99 18.43
C ILE A 708 -29.02 14.22 17.84
N SER A 709 -29.35 14.50 16.58
CA SER A 709 -30.31 13.66 15.86
C SER A 709 -29.59 12.36 15.51
N GLU A 710 -29.81 11.32 16.32
CA GLU A 710 -29.50 9.94 15.93
C GLU A 710 -30.43 9.56 14.77
N GLY A 711 -29.96 9.80 13.55
CA GLY A 711 -30.58 9.27 12.33
C GLY A 711 -29.73 8.12 11.83
N SER A 712 -30.17 6.87 12.04
CA SER A 712 -29.76 5.76 11.18
C SER A 712 -30.55 5.91 9.87
N ASP A 713 -29.91 6.41 8.81
CA ASP A 713 -30.52 6.45 7.47
C ASP A 713 -30.38 5.10 6.73
N LEU A 714 -29.80 4.07 7.36
CA LEU A 714 -29.56 2.77 6.70
C LEU A 714 -29.68 1.59 7.68
N VAL A 715 -30.86 0.98 7.69
CA VAL A 715 -31.17 -0.28 8.38
C VAL A 715 -30.92 -1.46 7.43
N ILE A 716 -29.92 -2.31 7.70
CA ILE A 716 -29.72 -3.58 6.96
C ILE A 716 -30.18 -4.73 7.86
N ARG A 717 -31.06 -5.61 7.35
CA ARG A 717 -31.50 -6.81 8.08
C ARG A 717 -31.22 -8.07 7.24
N ASN A 718 -30.45 -9.01 7.78
CA ASN A 718 -30.20 -10.33 7.21
C ASN A 718 -31.43 -11.22 7.46
N ILE A 719 -31.89 -11.94 6.43
CA ILE A 719 -32.96 -12.93 6.53
C ILE A 719 -32.49 -14.21 5.84
N ASN A 720 -32.71 -15.34 6.51
CA ASN A 720 -32.48 -16.69 6.01
C ASN A 720 -33.22 -16.93 4.67
N SER A 721 -32.47 -17.02 3.57
CA SER A 721 -32.99 -17.13 2.20
C SER A 721 -33.81 -18.41 1.96
N VAL A 722 -33.50 -19.49 2.69
CA VAL A 722 -34.20 -20.78 2.60
C VAL A 722 -35.63 -20.68 3.13
N GLU A 723 -35.83 -19.96 4.24
CA GLU A 723 -37.18 -19.77 4.81
C GLU A 723 -38.01 -18.85 3.90
N THR A 724 -37.37 -17.88 3.24
CA THR A 724 -38.03 -16.97 2.29
C THR A 724 -38.53 -17.68 1.03
N ASP A 725 -37.73 -18.57 0.45
CA ASP A 725 -38.11 -19.37 -0.72
C ASP A 725 -39.23 -20.37 -0.38
N LYS A 726 -39.11 -21.06 0.77
CA LYS A 726 -40.15 -21.95 1.31
C LYS A 726 -41.48 -21.22 1.46
N GLN A 727 -41.49 -20.04 2.07
CA GLN A 727 -42.73 -19.27 2.25
C GLN A 727 -43.34 -18.76 0.93
N ARG A 728 -42.51 -18.39 -0.07
CA ARG A 728 -42.99 -18.01 -1.40
C ARG A 728 -43.71 -19.16 -2.10
N ILE A 729 -43.14 -20.37 -2.06
CA ILE A 729 -43.71 -21.57 -2.67
C ILE A 729 -45.01 -21.95 -1.96
N ILE A 730 -45.00 -21.92 -0.62
CA ILE A 730 -46.20 -22.20 0.18
C ILE A 730 -47.33 -21.21 -0.19
N LYS A 731 -47.02 -19.92 -0.28
CA LYS A 731 -47.98 -18.88 -0.69
C LYS A 731 -48.50 -19.08 -2.11
N SER A 732 -47.64 -19.48 -3.05
CA SER A 732 -48.03 -19.77 -4.43
C SER A 732 -48.97 -20.97 -4.51
N ILE A 733 -48.72 -22.03 -3.73
CA ILE A 733 -49.60 -23.20 -3.67
C ILE A 733 -50.96 -22.77 -3.13
N VAL A 734 -51.02 -22.08 -1.99
CA VAL A 734 -52.29 -21.68 -1.36
C VAL A 734 -53.09 -20.73 -2.26
N ASN A 735 -52.46 -19.71 -2.84
CA ASN A 735 -53.16 -18.72 -3.67
C ASN A 735 -53.71 -19.29 -4.97
N ASN A 736 -53.03 -20.29 -5.55
CA ASN A 736 -53.39 -20.82 -6.85
C ASN A 736 -54.04 -22.20 -6.79
N TYR A 737 -54.21 -22.80 -5.60
CA TYR A 737 -54.69 -24.17 -5.46
C TYR A 737 -56.07 -24.34 -6.10
N ILE A 738 -57.01 -23.44 -5.81
CA ILE A 738 -58.39 -23.49 -6.30
C ILE A 738 -58.42 -23.32 -7.82
N SER A 739 -57.72 -22.33 -8.37
CA SER A 739 -57.70 -22.08 -9.82
C SER A 739 -57.02 -23.20 -10.61
N GLN A 740 -55.93 -23.77 -10.09
CA GLN A 740 -55.23 -24.88 -10.73
C GLN A 740 -56.00 -26.22 -10.65
N ASN A 741 -56.93 -26.36 -9.70
CA ASN A 741 -57.70 -27.59 -9.48
C ASN A 741 -59.21 -27.39 -9.68
N GLU A 742 -59.64 -26.29 -10.29
CA GLU A 742 -61.03 -25.89 -10.39
C GLU A 742 -61.92 -26.99 -10.99
N SER A 743 -61.48 -27.62 -12.08
CA SER A 743 -62.22 -28.70 -12.74
C SER A 743 -62.43 -29.94 -11.85
N LYS A 744 -61.43 -30.28 -11.03
CA LYS A 744 -61.50 -31.40 -10.06
C LYS A 744 -62.43 -31.05 -8.90
N ILE A 745 -62.30 -29.83 -8.37
CA ILE A 745 -63.12 -29.31 -7.28
C ILE A 745 -64.59 -29.23 -7.74
N PHE A 746 -64.86 -28.64 -8.91
CA PHE A 746 -66.19 -28.51 -9.50
C PHE A 746 -66.90 -29.86 -9.67
N LYS A 747 -66.18 -30.88 -10.17
CA LYS A 747 -66.71 -32.24 -10.30
C LYS A 747 -66.96 -32.89 -8.93
N ARG A 748 -66.06 -32.70 -7.96
CA ARG A 748 -66.15 -33.31 -6.63
C ARG A 748 -67.35 -32.78 -5.83
N TYR A 749 -67.59 -31.48 -5.90
CA TYR A 749 -68.75 -30.84 -5.26
C TYR A 749 -70.06 -31.06 -6.01
N ASN A 750 -70.00 -31.67 -7.19
CA ASN A 750 -71.14 -31.88 -8.08
C ASN A 750 -71.96 -30.59 -8.25
N VAL A 751 -71.26 -29.49 -8.51
CA VAL A 751 -71.87 -28.15 -8.64
C VAL A 751 -72.90 -28.13 -9.76
N TYR A 752 -72.74 -28.97 -10.79
CA TYR A 752 -73.74 -29.15 -11.85
C TYR A 752 -75.10 -29.62 -11.30
N ASN A 753 -75.14 -30.69 -10.51
CA ASN A 753 -76.39 -31.12 -9.86
C ASN A 753 -76.88 -30.12 -8.82
N LEU A 754 -75.99 -29.36 -8.17
CA LEU A 754 -76.36 -28.31 -7.24
C LEU A 754 -77.04 -27.15 -7.97
N LEU A 755 -76.55 -26.76 -9.15
CA LEU A 755 -77.18 -25.76 -10.00
C LEU A 755 -78.48 -26.31 -10.62
N GLU A 756 -78.56 -27.57 -11.03
CA GLU A 756 -79.80 -28.18 -11.57
C GLU A 756 -80.89 -28.38 -10.50
N SER A 757 -80.56 -28.93 -9.33
CA SER A 757 -81.52 -29.16 -8.24
C SER A 757 -82.10 -27.85 -7.70
N TYR A 758 -81.33 -26.77 -7.69
CA TYR A 758 -81.80 -25.46 -7.25
C TYR A 758 -82.38 -24.59 -8.39
N SER A 759 -81.93 -24.71 -9.65
CA SER A 759 -82.48 -23.93 -10.78
C SER A 759 -83.92 -24.28 -11.15
N SER A 760 -84.39 -25.50 -10.85
CA SER A 760 -85.81 -25.86 -11.02
C SER A 760 -86.73 -25.10 -10.06
N THR A 761 -86.19 -24.55 -8.96
CA THR A 761 -86.96 -23.92 -7.89
C THR A 761 -86.55 -22.46 -7.64
N TYR A 762 -85.34 -22.02 -8.01
CA TYR A 762 -84.74 -20.76 -7.62
C TYR A 762 -83.71 -20.31 -8.69
N SER A 763 -83.98 -19.23 -9.42
CA SER A 763 -83.18 -18.82 -10.60
C SER A 763 -81.91 -17.98 -10.30
N THR A 764 -81.52 -17.81 -9.03
CA THR A 764 -80.54 -16.79 -8.62
C THR A 764 -79.56 -17.27 -7.54
N PHE A 765 -78.52 -18.01 -7.92
CA PHE A 765 -77.43 -18.42 -7.03
C PHE A 765 -76.04 -18.03 -7.57
N THR A 766 -75.11 -17.79 -6.65
CA THR A 766 -73.67 -17.68 -6.90
C THR A 766 -72.93 -18.61 -5.94
N TYR A 767 -71.71 -19.02 -6.31
CA TYR A 767 -70.88 -19.90 -5.49
C TYR A 767 -69.41 -19.48 -5.51
N GLU A 768 -68.71 -19.80 -4.42
CA GLU A 768 -67.28 -19.53 -4.28
C GLU A 768 -66.63 -20.69 -3.53
N TYR A 769 -65.45 -21.13 -4.00
CA TYR A 769 -64.61 -22.05 -3.24
C TYR A 769 -63.67 -21.24 -2.35
N ARG A 770 -63.51 -21.65 -1.09
CA ARG A 770 -62.55 -21.04 -0.17
C ARG A 770 -61.70 -22.09 0.50
N LEU A 771 -60.43 -21.77 0.75
CA LEU A 771 -59.55 -22.61 1.56
C LEU A 771 -59.80 -22.34 3.05
N SER A 772 -59.79 -23.40 3.85
CA SER A 772 -59.93 -23.39 5.30
C SER A 772 -58.93 -24.36 5.92
N ASN A 773 -58.61 -24.18 7.20
CA ASN A 773 -57.75 -25.07 7.98
C ASN A 773 -56.40 -25.40 7.29
N VAL A 774 -55.81 -24.42 6.62
CA VAL A 774 -54.54 -24.61 5.89
C VAL A 774 -53.38 -24.61 6.87
N GLU A 775 -52.62 -25.70 6.90
CA GLU A 775 -51.45 -25.90 7.74
C GLU A 775 -50.25 -26.43 6.95
N VAL A 776 -49.04 -26.13 7.43
CA VAL A 776 -47.78 -26.64 6.88
C VAL A 776 -47.23 -27.67 7.85
N VAL A 777 -47.20 -28.94 7.43
CA VAL A 777 -46.72 -30.06 8.25
C VAL A 777 -45.49 -30.66 7.56
N SER A 778 -44.31 -30.41 8.12
CA SER A 778 -43.03 -30.84 7.54
C SER A 778 -42.88 -30.37 6.08
N ASN A 779 -42.79 -31.30 5.13
CA ASN A 779 -42.59 -31.02 3.70
C ASN A 779 -43.88 -30.74 2.93
N VAL A 780 -45.04 -30.71 3.60
CA VAL A 780 -46.35 -30.76 2.97
C VAL A 780 -47.26 -29.64 3.48
N ILE A 781 -48.09 -29.07 2.60
CA ILE A 781 -49.22 -28.19 2.92
C ILE A 781 -50.49 -29.02 2.87
N LYS A 782 -51.28 -28.97 3.95
CA LYS A 782 -52.59 -29.62 4.03
C LYS A 782 -53.65 -28.57 4.32
N GLY A 783 -54.88 -28.82 3.89
CA GLY A 783 -56.01 -27.97 4.22
C GLY A 783 -57.29 -28.49 3.62
N GLU A 784 -58.34 -27.69 3.74
CA GLU A 784 -59.68 -28.02 3.25
C GLU A 784 -60.14 -26.96 2.26
N VAL A 785 -60.80 -27.39 1.18
CA VAL A 785 -61.64 -26.52 0.36
C VAL A 785 -63.06 -26.64 0.91
N LEU A 786 -63.74 -25.50 1.00
CA LEU A 786 -65.16 -25.37 1.34
C LEU A 786 -65.90 -24.73 0.16
N LEU A 787 -67.12 -25.18 -0.11
CA LEU A 787 -68.02 -24.56 -1.07
C LEU A 787 -69.02 -23.68 -0.33
N TYR A 788 -68.99 -22.40 -0.66
CA TYR A 788 -69.96 -21.42 -0.20
C TYR A 788 -70.94 -21.12 -1.32
N THR A 789 -72.23 -21.07 -1.00
CA THR A 789 -73.27 -20.65 -1.93
C THR A 789 -74.00 -19.45 -1.37
N ALA A 790 -74.54 -18.59 -2.22
CA ALA A 790 -75.40 -17.49 -1.80
C ALA A 790 -76.46 -17.22 -2.85
N TYR A 791 -77.58 -16.64 -2.41
CA TYR A 791 -78.60 -16.18 -3.34
C TYR A 791 -78.18 -14.83 -3.92
N SER A 792 -78.12 -14.71 -5.25
CA SER A 792 -77.76 -13.44 -5.89
C SER A 792 -78.90 -12.40 -5.83
N SER A 793 -80.14 -12.86 -5.60
CA SER A 793 -81.30 -12.01 -5.32
C SER A 793 -82.45 -12.82 -4.71
N LYS A 794 -83.46 -12.14 -4.17
CA LYS A 794 -84.64 -12.78 -3.55
C LYS A 794 -85.38 -13.64 -4.59
N PRO A 795 -85.52 -14.95 -4.36
CA PRO A 795 -86.26 -15.79 -5.28
C PRO A 795 -87.77 -15.51 -5.26
N SER A 796 -88.43 -15.72 -6.41
CA SER A 796 -89.86 -15.43 -6.61
C SER A 796 -90.80 -16.27 -5.74
N ASN A 797 -90.34 -17.43 -5.27
CA ASN A 797 -91.06 -18.39 -4.43
C ASN A 797 -90.58 -18.41 -2.96
N TRP A 798 -89.92 -17.34 -2.50
CA TRP A 798 -89.48 -17.22 -1.10
C TRP A 798 -90.66 -17.44 -0.11
N PRO A 799 -90.48 -18.19 1.00
CA PRO A 799 -91.57 -18.51 1.92
C PRO A 799 -92.33 -17.27 2.40
N LYS A 800 -93.66 -17.26 2.21
CA LYS A 800 -94.53 -16.16 2.69
C LYS A 800 -94.36 -16.03 4.21
N GLY A 801 -93.96 -14.83 4.66
CA GLY A 801 -93.76 -14.50 6.07
C GLY A 801 -92.31 -14.54 6.55
N GLN A 802 -91.36 -15.07 5.76
CA GLN A 802 -89.94 -14.95 6.10
C GLN A 802 -89.34 -13.64 5.56
N PRO A 803 -88.71 -12.81 6.40
CA PRO A 803 -88.03 -11.61 5.95
C PRO A 803 -86.86 -11.97 5.04
N TRP A 804 -86.74 -11.27 3.92
CA TRP A 804 -85.54 -11.32 3.10
C TRP A 804 -84.53 -10.35 3.70
N SER A 805 -83.38 -10.87 4.14
CA SER A 805 -82.23 -10.07 4.59
C SER A 805 -81.17 -10.02 3.48
N ASP A 806 -80.40 -8.93 3.44
CA ASP A 806 -79.18 -8.88 2.63
C ASP A 806 -78.13 -9.91 3.10
N ASP A 807 -78.25 -10.45 4.32
CA ASP A 807 -77.40 -11.52 4.84
C ASP A 807 -77.45 -12.81 3.99
N TYR A 808 -78.51 -13.03 3.21
CA TYR A 808 -78.64 -14.17 2.28
C TYR A 808 -77.85 -14.00 0.98
N LYS A 809 -77.35 -12.78 0.71
CA LYS A 809 -76.40 -12.50 -0.38
C LYS A 809 -74.96 -12.71 0.06
N ASP A 810 -74.71 -12.86 1.36
CA ASP A 810 -73.37 -13.04 1.86
C ASP A 810 -72.92 -14.51 1.71
N LEU A 811 -71.92 -14.70 0.86
CA LEU A 811 -71.23 -15.97 0.65
C LEU A 811 -70.58 -16.51 1.94
N THR A 812 -70.48 -15.76 3.04
CA THR A 812 -69.91 -16.28 4.29
C THR A 812 -70.86 -17.18 5.08
N ASN A 813 -72.17 -17.09 4.86
CA ASN A 813 -73.17 -17.66 5.79
C ASN A 813 -73.73 -19.04 5.40
N TRP A 814 -73.49 -19.50 4.16
CA TRP A 814 -74.10 -20.72 3.59
C TRP A 814 -73.02 -21.67 3.07
N GLY A 815 -72.27 -22.26 4.00
CA GLY A 815 -71.32 -23.32 3.70
C GLY A 815 -72.01 -24.67 3.52
N ILE A 816 -71.75 -25.37 2.41
CA ILE A 816 -72.18 -26.76 2.24
C ILE A 816 -71.13 -27.64 2.92
N GLY A 817 -71.54 -28.45 3.92
CA GLY A 817 -70.66 -29.25 4.79
C GLY A 817 -69.83 -30.36 4.12
N LEU A 818 -69.67 -30.33 2.79
CA LEU A 818 -68.78 -31.23 2.06
C LEU A 818 -67.37 -30.63 2.08
N THR A 819 -66.46 -31.19 2.88
CA THR A 819 -65.06 -30.75 2.92
C THR A 819 -64.21 -31.52 1.91
N TYR A 820 -63.45 -30.83 1.05
CA TYR A 820 -62.45 -31.46 0.17
C TYR A 820 -61.04 -31.21 0.71
N LYS A 821 -60.40 -32.24 1.25
CA LYS A 821 -59.05 -32.15 1.82
C LYS A 821 -58.00 -32.16 0.70
N PHE A 822 -57.04 -31.24 0.78
CA PHE A 822 -55.88 -31.21 -0.10
C PHE A 822 -54.58 -31.45 0.66
N ASN A 823 -53.58 -31.95 -0.09
CA ASN A 823 -52.24 -32.25 0.39
C ASN A 823 -51.27 -32.00 -0.78
N VAL A 824 -50.34 -31.05 -0.61
CA VAL A 824 -49.35 -30.67 -1.64
C VAL A 824 -47.95 -30.62 -1.03
N ASN A 825 -47.00 -31.33 -1.62
CA ASN A 825 -45.60 -31.37 -1.16
C ASN A 825 -44.84 -30.12 -1.64
N TRP A 826 -44.69 -29.13 -0.75
CA TRP A 826 -44.00 -27.89 -1.10
C TRP A 826 -42.49 -28.10 -1.28
N LYS A 827 -41.92 -29.09 -0.58
CA LYS A 827 -40.49 -29.38 -0.67
C LYS A 827 -40.11 -29.94 -2.04
N GLU A 828 -40.96 -30.75 -2.64
CA GLU A 828 -40.73 -31.27 -4.00
C GLU A 828 -40.71 -30.14 -5.04
N ILE A 829 -41.62 -29.16 -4.90
CA ILE A 829 -41.64 -27.96 -5.75
C ILE A 829 -40.41 -27.07 -5.48
N TYR A 830 -39.98 -26.97 -4.22
CA TYR A 830 -38.75 -26.26 -3.85
C TYR A 830 -37.51 -26.92 -4.43
N ASP A 831 -37.39 -28.24 -4.30
CA ASP A 831 -36.29 -29.03 -4.83
C ASP A 831 -36.28 -29.04 -6.36
N GLU A 832 -37.44 -28.91 -7.01
CA GLU A 832 -37.54 -28.70 -8.46
C GLU A 832 -37.10 -27.30 -8.88
N GLN A 833 -37.54 -26.25 -8.18
CA GLN A 833 -37.09 -24.87 -8.42
C GLN A 833 -35.59 -24.68 -8.14
N LEU A 834 -35.03 -25.42 -7.18
CA LEU A 834 -33.60 -25.40 -6.89
C LEU A 834 -32.77 -25.97 -8.05
N ARG A 835 -33.31 -26.95 -8.79
CA ARG A 835 -32.61 -27.56 -9.94
C ARG A 835 -32.46 -26.63 -11.13
N ASP A 836 -33.27 -25.57 -11.17
CA ASP A 836 -33.24 -24.53 -12.20
C ASP A 836 -32.41 -23.30 -11.79
N LYS A 837 -31.86 -23.28 -10.57
CA LYS A 837 -30.89 -22.26 -10.14
C LYS A 837 -29.47 -22.64 -10.59
N GLU A 838 -28.67 -21.64 -10.93
CA GLU A 838 -27.25 -21.84 -11.26
C GLU A 838 -26.48 -22.34 -10.03
N LEU A 839 -25.64 -23.36 -10.23
CA LEU A 839 -24.86 -23.98 -9.17
C LEU A 839 -23.55 -23.22 -8.95
N GLY A 840 -23.54 -22.28 -8.01
CA GLY A 840 -22.37 -21.45 -7.72
C GLY A 840 -21.86 -20.70 -8.96
N ASP A 841 -20.54 -20.55 -9.10
CA ASP A 841 -19.91 -19.82 -10.21
C ASP A 841 -19.74 -20.65 -11.50
N THR A 842 -20.35 -21.83 -11.55
CA THR A 842 -20.18 -22.74 -12.69
C THR A 842 -20.86 -22.21 -13.94
N GLY A 843 -21.88 -21.37 -13.75
CA GLY A 843 -22.73 -20.83 -14.80
C GLY A 843 -23.62 -21.88 -15.45
N PHE A 844 -23.89 -23.02 -14.80
CA PHE A 844 -24.81 -24.07 -15.25
C PHE A 844 -25.77 -24.47 -14.12
N THR A 845 -26.99 -24.89 -14.46
CA THR A 845 -27.99 -25.38 -13.51
C THR A 845 -27.84 -26.89 -13.25
N GLN A 846 -28.39 -27.40 -12.15
CA GLN A 846 -28.39 -28.83 -11.85
C GLN A 846 -29.06 -29.65 -12.96
N ARG A 847 -30.14 -29.13 -13.56
CA ARG A 847 -30.82 -29.74 -14.71
C ARG A 847 -29.89 -29.85 -15.94
N GLN A 848 -29.05 -28.85 -16.19
CA GLN A 848 -28.07 -28.87 -17.27
C GLN A 848 -26.94 -29.87 -17.01
N ILE A 849 -26.50 -29.98 -15.75
CA ILE A 849 -25.48 -30.95 -15.33
C ILE A 849 -26.01 -32.39 -15.45
N ASP A 850 -27.23 -32.66 -14.99
CA ASP A 850 -27.84 -34.00 -15.10
C ASP A 850 -28.00 -34.43 -16.57
N ALA A 851 -28.36 -33.50 -17.47
CA ALA A 851 -28.42 -33.76 -18.90
C ALA A 851 -27.03 -34.08 -19.51
N GLY A 852 -25.98 -33.37 -19.08
CA GLY A 852 -24.60 -33.66 -19.46
C GLY A 852 -24.13 -35.02 -18.94
N ALA A 853 -24.51 -35.37 -17.71
CA ALA A 853 -24.17 -36.64 -17.06
C ALA A 853 -24.82 -37.82 -17.78
N ALA A 854 -26.09 -37.68 -18.18
CA ALA A 854 -26.80 -38.66 -18.99
C ALA A 854 -26.17 -38.86 -20.38
N ASN A 855 -25.71 -37.79 -21.04
CA ASN A 855 -24.99 -37.89 -22.31
C ASN A 855 -23.63 -38.57 -22.14
N TYR A 856 -22.87 -38.20 -21.10
CA TYR A 856 -21.59 -38.82 -20.79
C TYR A 856 -21.75 -40.33 -20.52
N ALA A 857 -22.71 -40.72 -19.67
CA ALA A 857 -22.95 -42.11 -19.31
C ALA A 857 -23.29 -42.97 -20.54
N LYS A 858 -24.07 -42.44 -21.49
CA LYS A 858 -24.41 -43.10 -22.77
C LYS A 858 -23.22 -43.27 -23.71
N LEU A 859 -22.18 -42.45 -23.58
CA LEU A 859 -21.00 -42.44 -24.44
C LEU A 859 -19.83 -43.27 -23.89
N TYR A 860 -19.96 -43.84 -22.68
CA TYR A 860 -18.91 -44.60 -22.02
C TYR A 860 -19.17 -46.13 -22.01
N PRO A 861 -19.07 -46.84 -23.16
CA PRO A 861 -19.13 -48.29 -23.22
C PRO A 861 -17.70 -48.85 -23.11
N LYS A 862 -17.16 -48.91 -21.90
CA LYS A 862 -15.98 -49.75 -21.62
C LYS A 862 -16.31 -50.72 -20.49
N ILE A 863 -17.10 -51.74 -20.81
CA ILE A 863 -17.00 -53.02 -20.14
C ILE A 863 -16.69 -54.03 -21.25
N LYS A 864 -15.44 -54.48 -21.32
CA LYS A 864 -15.09 -55.77 -21.95
C LYS A 864 -15.25 -56.79 -20.83
N VAL A 865 -16.36 -57.54 -20.78
CA VAL A 865 -16.40 -58.78 -20.00
C VAL A 865 -15.79 -59.84 -20.90
N TRP A 866 -14.53 -60.21 -20.65
CA TRP A 866 -13.99 -61.50 -21.05
C TRP A 866 -13.85 -62.27 -19.73
N GLY A 867 -14.72 -63.25 -19.50
CA GLY A 867 -14.54 -64.25 -18.45
C GLY A 867 -14.15 -65.55 -19.13
N GLU A 868 -12.96 -66.05 -18.82
CA GLU A 868 -12.55 -67.42 -19.13
C GLU A 868 -13.48 -68.42 -18.42
N GLU A 869 -13.96 -69.41 -19.17
CA GLU A 869 -14.62 -70.59 -18.62
C GLU A 869 -13.65 -71.39 -17.74
N GLN A 870 -14.11 -71.77 -16.54
CA GLN A 870 -13.65 -73.01 -15.92
C GLN A 870 -14.72 -74.08 -16.09
N ASN A 871 -14.41 -75.04 -16.95
CA ASN A 871 -14.86 -76.44 -16.98
C ASN A 871 -16.36 -76.71 -16.80
N LEU A 872 -17.06 -76.95 -17.92
CA LEU A 872 -18.04 -78.03 -18.06
C LEU A 872 -18.03 -78.51 -19.52
N ASN A 873 -17.66 -79.77 -19.74
CA ASN A 873 -17.85 -80.51 -20.99
C ASN A 873 -19.33 -80.44 -21.40
N ILE A 874 -19.64 -79.89 -22.58
CA ILE A 874 -20.69 -80.29 -23.54
C ILE A 874 -20.50 -79.45 -24.82
N ASP A 875 -20.53 -80.12 -25.98
CA ASP A 875 -20.34 -79.58 -27.33
C ASP A 875 -21.53 -78.72 -27.83
N ASP A 876 -21.74 -77.52 -27.27
CA ASP A 876 -22.57 -76.47 -27.91
C ASP A 876 -22.22 -75.06 -27.37
N ALA A 877 -21.56 -74.25 -28.19
CA ALA A 877 -21.20 -72.87 -27.83
C ALA A 877 -22.43 -71.93 -27.93
N VAL A 878 -23.07 -71.67 -26.80
CA VAL A 878 -24.17 -70.69 -26.70
C VAL A 878 -23.60 -69.27 -26.64
N TRP A 879 -23.99 -68.41 -27.59
CA TRP A 879 -23.62 -66.98 -27.60
C TRP A 879 -24.67 -66.16 -26.86
N TYR A 880 -24.30 -65.50 -25.77
CA TYR A 880 -25.19 -64.60 -25.04
C TYR A 880 -25.04 -63.14 -25.48
N LYS A 881 -26.17 -62.43 -25.58
CA LYS A 881 -26.21 -60.99 -25.87
C LYS A 881 -26.59 -60.22 -24.60
N TYR A 882 -25.78 -59.23 -24.25
CA TYR A 882 -26.02 -58.34 -23.10
C TYR A 882 -26.51 -56.98 -23.60
N ASP A 883 -27.66 -56.53 -23.11
CA ASP A 883 -28.12 -55.15 -23.30
C ASP A 883 -27.97 -54.36 -21.99
N LEU A 884 -27.24 -53.24 -22.04
CA LEU A 884 -27.05 -52.33 -20.91
C LEU A 884 -28.02 -51.16 -21.04
N ILE A 885 -28.97 -51.03 -20.11
CA ILE A 885 -29.89 -49.88 -20.07
C ILE A 885 -29.49 -48.95 -18.93
N ILE A 886 -29.20 -47.69 -19.26
CA ILE A 886 -28.98 -46.62 -18.30
C ILE A 886 -30.34 -46.04 -17.92
N THR A 887 -30.73 -46.21 -16.67
CA THR A 887 -32.08 -45.86 -16.18
C THR A 887 -32.13 -44.49 -15.51
N ASN A 888 -31.08 -44.13 -14.75
CA ASN A 888 -30.91 -42.81 -14.15
C ASN A 888 -29.43 -42.39 -14.15
N SER A 889 -29.14 -41.15 -14.55
CA SER A 889 -27.82 -40.54 -14.40
C SER A 889 -27.95 -39.20 -13.72
N LYS A 890 -27.17 -38.97 -12.66
CA LYS A 890 -27.10 -37.70 -11.94
C LYS A 890 -25.66 -37.26 -11.88
N GLY A 891 -25.42 -35.96 -12.03
CA GLY A 891 -24.10 -35.36 -11.87
C GLY A 891 -24.13 -34.33 -10.77
N TRP A 892 -23.19 -34.34 -9.84
CA TRP A 892 -23.04 -33.23 -8.88
C TRP A 892 -21.59 -32.77 -8.84
N ILE A 893 -21.43 -31.50 -8.49
CA ILE A 893 -20.13 -30.85 -8.43
C ILE A 893 -19.55 -31.07 -7.04
N GLU A 894 -18.34 -31.60 -6.98
CA GLU A 894 -17.58 -31.70 -5.73
C GLU A 894 -16.78 -30.40 -5.52
N GLN A 895 -16.77 -29.91 -4.28
CA GLN A 895 -15.86 -28.90 -3.71
C GLN A 895 -15.28 -27.85 -4.69
N TYR A 896 -15.75 -26.60 -4.58
CA TYR A 896 -15.23 -25.42 -5.32
C TYR A 896 -15.35 -25.44 -6.86
N GLY A 897 -16.16 -26.32 -7.46
CA GLY A 897 -16.47 -26.23 -8.90
C GLY A 897 -15.48 -26.91 -9.85
N GLU A 898 -14.47 -27.59 -9.30
CA GLU A 898 -13.37 -28.14 -10.11
C GLU A 898 -13.66 -29.53 -10.68
N LYS A 899 -14.42 -30.35 -9.94
CA LYS A 899 -14.72 -31.74 -10.33
C LYS A 899 -16.21 -32.03 -10.33
N ILE A 900 -16.63 -32.90 -11.24
CA ILE A 900 -17.97 -33.46 -11.30
C ILE A 900 -17.92 -34.96 -11.03
N THR A 901 -18.78 -35.42 -10.13
CA THR A 901 -19.05 -36.84 -9.91
C THR A 901 -20.35 -37.19 -10.61
N ILE A 902 -20.27 -38.15 -11.52
CA ILE A 902 -21.41 -38.69 -12.25
C ILE A 902 -21.71 -40.06 -11.66
N THR A 903 -22.92 -40.21 -11.14
CA THR A 903 -23.47 -41.52 -10.79
C THR A 903 -24.49 -41.95 -11.81
N SER A 904 -24.42 -43.20 -12.24
CA SER A 904 -25.44 -43.79 -13.10
C SER A 904 -25.83 -45.17 -12.64
N ASP A 905 -27.13 -45.40 -12.59
CA ASP A 905 -27.69 -46.74 -12.38
C ASP A 905 -27.73 -47.46 -13.73
N ARG A 906 -27.19 -48.67 -13.76
CA ARG A 906 -27.13 -49.51 -14.95
C ARG A 906 -27.87 -50.82 -14.67
N LYS A 907 -28.81 -51.17 -15.54
CA LYS A 907 -29.42 -52.51 -15.56
C LYS A 907 -28.79 -53.33 -16.68
N LEU A 908 -28.37 -54.55 -16.35
CA LEU A 908 -27.83 -55.52 -17.29
C LEU A 908 -28.95 -56.51 -17.62
N PHE A 909 -29.27 -56.68 -18.90
CA PHE A 909 -30.22 -57.68 -19.34
C PHE A 909 -29.52 -58.82 -20.08
N TRP A 910 -29.97 -60.05 -19.82
CA TRP A 910 -29.52 -61.26 -20.50
C TRP A 910 -30.64 -61.83 -21.36
N GLY A 911 -30.33 -62.22 -22.59
CA GLY A 911 -31.25 -62.92 -23.48
C GLY A 911 -30.61 -64.20 -24.01
N ASP A 912 -31.30 -65.32 -23.83
CA ASP A 912 -30.92 -66.64 -24.35
C ASP A 912 -31.25 -66.72 -25.85
N LEU A 913 -30.31 -67.17 -26.68
CA LEU A 913 -30.43 -67.05 -28.14
C LEU A 913 -30.97 -68.31 -28.84
N LEU A 914 -31.49 -69.31 -28.11
CA LEU A 914 -31.75 -70.65 -28.68
C LEU A 914 -33.21 -71.13 -28.74
N LEU A 915 -34.21 -70.33 -28.35
CA LEU A 915 -35.61 -70.74 -28.50
C LEU A 915 -36.47 -69.58 -29.03
N ASP A 916 -37.23 -69.84 -30.10
CA ASP A 916 -38.14 -68.94 -30.83
C ASP A 916 -39.32 -68.37 -30.00
N ASN A 917 -39.25 -68.39 -28.67
CA ASN A 917 -40.21 -67.77 -27.76
C ASN A 917 -39.51 -66.75 -26.87
N PHE A 918 -39.47 -65.49 -27.33
CA PHE A 918 -39.15 -64.34 -26.49
C PHE A 918 -40.31 -64.07 -25.52
N SER A 919 -40.31 -64.65 -24.32
CA SER A 919 -41.33 -64.28 -23.32
C SER A 919 -40.88 -64.04 -21.88
N GLU A 920 -39.63 -64.28 -21.48
CA GLU A 920 -39.19 -63.90 -20.13
C GLU A 920 -37.81 -63.23 -20.13
N TRP A 921 -37.81 -61.91 -20.00
CA TRP A 921 -36.64 -61.16 -19.55
C TRP A 921 -36.54 -61.36 -18.04
N ILE A 922 -35.53 -62.09 -17.57
CA ILE A 922 -35.25 -62.21 -16.14
C ILE A 922 -34.53 -60.91 -15.72
N ASP A 923 -35.23 -60.07 -14.94
CA ASP A 923 -34.69 -58.82 -14.40
C ASP A 923 -33.73 -59.19 -13.26
N PHE A 924 -32.41 -59.05 -13.48
CA PHE A 924 -31.45 -59.07 -12.37
C PHE A 924 -31.41 -57.66 -11.77
N GLU A 925 -31.79 -57.53 -10.50
CA GLU A 925 -31.73 -56.29 -9.72
C GLU A 925 -30.31 -55.89 -9.28
N ASP A 926 -29.26 -56.42 -9.89
CA ASP A 926 -27.90 -55.93 -9.64
C ASP A 926 -27.67 -54.64 -10.43
N THR A 927 -28.17 -53.53 -9.87
CA THR A 927 -27.73 -52.19 -10.26
C THR A 927 -26.23 -52.10 -9.99
N MET A 928 -25.41 -52.03 -11.02
CA MET A 928 -24.01 -51.64 -10.87
C MET A 928 -23.93 -50.11 -10.86
N PRO A 929 -23.69 -49.46 -9.71
CA PRO A 929 -23.50 -48.02 -9.68
C PRO A 929 -22.19 -47.69 -10.40
N LEU A 930 -22.30 -46.91 -11.47
CA LEU A 930 -21.12 -46.29 -12.08
C LEU A 930 -20.89 -44.95 -11.41
N GLU A 931 -19.79 -44.79 -10.67
CA GLU A 931 -19.30 -43.49 -10.22
C GLU A 931 -18.08 -43.10 -11.06
N VAL A 932 -18.14 -41.97 -11.76
CA VAL A 932 -17.01 -41.40 -12.53
C VAL A 932 -16.78 -39.98 -12.09
N LYS A 933 -15.52 -39.67 -11.76
CA LYS A 933 -15.08 -38.30 -11.45
C LYS A 933 -14.34 -37.71 -12.64
N LEU A 934 -14.77 -36.53 -13.09
CA LEU A 934 -14.18 -35.81 -14.21
C LEU A 934 -13.86 -34.38 -13.80
N ASP A 935 -12.90 -33.76 -14.46
CA ASP A 935 -12.70 -32.33 -14.35
C ASP A 935 -13.87 -31.60 -15.03
N PHE A 936 -14.43 -30.60 -14.36
CA PHE A 936 -15.61 -29.90 -14.85
C PHE A 936 -15.42 -29.27 -16.25
N PRO A 937 -14.25 -28.67 -16.59
CA PRO A 937 -14.00 -28.19 -17.96
C PRO A 937 -14.06 -29.30 -19.02
N GLU A 938 -13.59 -30.51 -18.69
CA GLU A 938 -13.67 -31.64 -19.62
C GLU A 938 -15.11 -32.14 -19.79
N PHE A 939 -15.92 -32.04 -18.74
CA PHE A 939 -17.31 -32.47 -18.75
C PHE A 939 -18.22 -31.54 -19.58
N LYS A 940 -17.94 -30.23 -19.65
CA LYS A 940 -18.80 -29.23 -20.32
C LYS A 940 -19.21 -29.60 -21.75
N LYS A 941 -18.32 -30.25 -22.50
CA LYS A 941 -18.57 -30.69 -23.89
C LYS A 941 -19.72 -31.70 -24.02
N TYR A 942 -20.10 -32.38 -22.93
CA TYR A 942 -21.22 -33.33 -22.92
C TYR A 942 -22.57 -32.68 -22.60
N ILE A 943 -22.58 -31.43 -22.14
CA ILE A 943 -23.80 -30.64 -21.93
C ILE A 943 -24.35 -30.24 -23.31
N PRO A 944 -25.58 -30.63 -23.68
CA PRO A 944 -26.17 -30.24 -24.96
C PRO A 944 -26.27 -28.72 -25.10
N HIS A 945 -25.86 -28.17 -26.24
CA HIS A 945 -25.99 -26.72 -26.46
C HIS A 945 -27.47 -26.28 -26.52
N GLU A 946 -28.39 -27.18 -26.87
CA GLU A 946 -29.83 -26.91 -26.99
C GLU A 946 -30.49 -26.52 -25.67
N ILE A 947 -29.87 -26.87 -24.54
CA ILE A 947 -30.39 -26.55 -23.20
C ILE A 947 -29.65 -25.37 -22.56
N LEU A 948 -28.74 -24.71 -23.30
CA LEU A 948 -28.05 -23.52 -22.84
C LEU A 948 -28.91 -22.27 -23.05
N SER A 949 -28.89 -21.36 -22.07
CA SER A 949 -29.51 -20.05 -22.19
C SER A 949 -28.78 -19.17 -23.21
N ALA A 950 -29.50 -18.18 -23.77
CA ALA A 950 -28.92 -17.20 -24.68
C ALA A 950 -27.70 -16.47 -24.08
N THR A 951 -27.71 -16.26 -22.76
CA THR A 951 -26.60 -15.64 -22.01
C THR A 951 -25.38 -16.54 -21.97
N GLN A 952 -25.54 -17.84 -21.70
CA GLN A 952 -24.45 -18.83 -21.70
C GLN A 952 -23.82 -18.95 -23.10
N VAL A 953 -24.64 -19.00 -24.15
CA VAL A 953 -24.16 -19.00 -25.54
C VAL A 953 -23.44 -17.68 -25.88
N SER A 954 -23.92 -16.54 -25.38
CA SER A 954 -23.30 -15.24 -25.67
C SER A 954 -21.90 -15.07 -25.08
N ARG A 955 -21.59 -15.70 -23.92
CA ARG A 955 -20.25 -15.67 -23.30
C ARG A 955 -19.17 -16.25 -24.20
N ASN A 956 -19.54 -17.15 -25.11
CA ASN A 956 -18.63 -17.78 -26.07
C ASN A 956 -18.46 -16.99 -27.39
N LYS A 957 -19.19 -15.87 -27.60
CA LYS A 957 -19.13 -15.08 -28.85
C LYS A 957 -17.75 -14.45 -29.11
N SER A 958 -17.02 -14.13 -28.05
CA SER A 958 -15.69 -13.48 -28.10
C SER A 958 -14.56 -14.44 -28.50
N ILE A 959 -14.76 -15.76 -28.39
CA ILE A 959 -13.74 -16.76 -28.72
C ILE A 959 -13.47 -16.74 -30.23
N VAL A 960 -12.22 -16.56 -30.65
CA VAL A 960 -11.82 -16.65 -32.05
C VAL A 960 -11.51 -18.12 -32.36
N LEU A 961 -12.28 -18.73 -33.27
CA LEU A 961 -12.08 -20.13 -33.69
C LEU A 961 -11.06 -20.18 -34.83
N SER A 962 -9.87 -20.75 -34.59
CA SER A 962 -8.97 -21.15 -35.67
C SER A 962 -9.53 -22.37 -36.43
N GLU A 963 -8.99 -22.71 -37.60
CA GLU A 963 -9.43 -23.91 -38.33
C GLU A 963 -9.22 -25.20 -37.51
N ASN A 964 -8.14 -25.27 -36.73
CA ASN A 964 -7.88 -26.40 -35.85
C ASN A 964 -8.92 -26.48 -34.72
N ASP A 965 -9.35 -25.33 -34.20
CA ASP A 965 -10.42 -25.24 -33.20
C ASP A 965 -11.77 -25.65 -33.78
N VAL A 966 -12.09 -25.25 -35.02
CA VAL A 966 -13.33 -25.67 -35.69
C VAL A 966 -13.37 -27.18 -35.88
N SER A 967 -12.25 -27.79 -36.28
CA SER A 967 -12.13 -29.24 -36.43
C SER A 967 -12.31 -29.97 -35.09
N LYS A 968 -11.62 -29.50 -34.05
CA LYS A 968 -11.70 -30.07 -32.69
C LYS A 968 -13.09 -29.91 -32.07
N ALA A 969 -13.66 -28.73 -32.15
CA ALA A 969 -15.01 -28.42 -31.67
C ALA A 969 -16.07 -29.23 -32.40
N SER A 970 -15.95 -29.37 -33.73
CA SER A 970 -16.85 -30.20 -34.52
C SER A 970 -16.75 -31.66 -34.09
N SER A 971 -15.53 -32.17 -33.88
CA SER A 971 -15.27 -33.54 -33.41
C SER A 971 -15.89 -33.79 -32.04
N ASN A 972 -15.65 -32.90 -31.08
CA ASN A 972 -16.24 -32.95 -29.76
C ASN A 972 -17.77 -32.87 -29.81
N PHE A 973 -18.32 -32.00 -30.66
CA PHE A 973 -19.75 -31.91 -30.89
C PHE A 973 -20.33 -33.24 -31.39
N VAL A 974 -19.73 -33.86 -32.40
CA VAL A 974 -20.20 -35.14 -32.95
C VAL A 974 -20.06 -36.27 -31.94
N VAL A 975 -18.98 -36.30 -31.16
CA VAL A 975 -18.76 -37.26 -30.08
C VAL A 975 -19.75 -37.08 -28.93
N SER A 976 -20.17 -35.84 -28.63
CA SER A 976 -21.14 -35.54 -27.56
C SER A 976 -22.57 -35.99 -27.86
N ARG A 977 -22.88 -36.36 -29.11
CA ARG A 977 -24.23 -36.79 -29.50
C ARG A 977 -24.48 -38.23 -29.05
N PRO A 978 -25.59 -38.51 -28.36
CA PRO A 978 -25.92 -39.86 -27.96
C PRO A 978 -26.04 -40.77 -29.19
N LEU A 979 -25.66 -42.03 -29.02
CA LEU A 979 -25.94 -43.11 -29.96
C LEU A 979 -27.47 -43.21 -30.10
N ARG A 980 -28.04 -42.78 -31.23
CA ARG A 980 -29.48 -42.95 -31.46
C ARG A 980 -29.74 -44.40 -31.87
N PRO A 981 -30.60 -45.16 -31.16
CA PRO A 981 -31.19 -46.34 -31.76
C PRO A 981 -32.04 -45.87 -32.95
N ILE A 982 -31.82 -46.48 -34.12
CA ILE A 982 -32.75 -46.33 -35.25
C ILE A 982 -33.70 -47.51 -35.14
N ASP A 983 -34.95 -47.27 -34.76
CA ASP A 983 -35.99 -48.28 -34.92
C ASP A 983 -36.26 -48.46 -36.41
N ILE A 984 -35.86 -49.60 -36.96
CA ILE A 984 -36.23 -50.01 -38.31
C ILE A 984 -37.39 -50.99 -38.16
N THR A 985 -38.62 -50.49 -38.11
CA THR A 985 -39.82 -51.34 -38.13
C THR A 985 -40.00 -51.98 -39.51
N HIS A 986 -39.47 -53.18 -39.71
CA HIS A 986 -39.89 -54.09 -40.79
C HIS A 986 -39.74 -55.56 -40.40
N LYS A 987 -40.88 -56.21 -40.14
CA LYS A 987 -41.28 -57.64 -40.23
C LYS A 987 -40.33 -58.81 -39.89
N PHE A 988 -39.09 -58.61 -39.46
CA PHE A 988 -38.22 -59.69 -38.97
C PHE A 988 -37.31 -59.17 -37.85
N GLY A 989 -37.68 -59.44 -36.59
CA GLY A 989 -36.83 -59.36 -35.40
C GLY A 989 -36.29 -57.98 -34.98
N ASP A 990 -36.37 -57.65 -33.70
CA ASP A 990 -35.86 -56.39 -33.16
C ASP A 990 -34.32 -56.33 -33.20
N ILE A 991 -33.77 -55.49 -34.08
CA ILE A 991 -32.31 -55.28 -34.20
C ILE A 991 -31.93 -53.89 -33.68
N LYS A 992 -31.17 -53.83 -32.57
CA LYS A 992 -30.46 -52.62 -32.12
C LYS A 992 -28.97 -52.69 -32.50
N VAL A 993 -28.49 -51.74 -33.30
CA VAL A 993 -27.06 -51.55 -33.62
C VAL A 993 -26.57 -50.22 -33.03
N TRP A 994 -25.45 -50.26 -32.30
CA TRP A 994 -24.82 -49.09 -31.69
C TRP A 994 -23.79 -48.45 -32.64
N LEU A 995 -23.95 -47.14 -32.90
CA LEU A 995 -23.31 -46.42 -34.01
C LEU A 995 -22.28 -45.37 -33.56
N LYS A 996 -20.98 -45.49 -33.80
CA LYS A 996 -20.08 -44.33 -33.61
C LYS A 996 -20.31 -43.29 -34.73
N PRO A 997 -20.74 -42.05 -34.41
CA PRO A 997 -20.84 -41.02 -35.43
C PRO A 997 -19.43 -40.57 -35.85
N ALA A 998 -19.22 -40.37 -37.15
CA ALA A 998 -17.96 -39.89 -37.71
C ALA A 998 -18.18 -38.62 -38.53
N ILE A 999 -17.34 -37.61 -38.33
CA ILE A 999 -17.37 -36.39 -39.17
C ILE A 999 -17.01 -36.75 -40.59
N ILE A 1000 -17.78 -36.21 -41.54
CA ILE A 1000 -17.45 -36.25 -42.96
C ILE A 1000 -16.67 -34.98 -43.32
N ASP A 1001 -17.28 -33.82 -43.05
CA ASP A 1001 -16.65 -32.51 -43.20
C ASP A 1001 -17.40 -31.42 -42.43
N TYR A 1002 -16.86 -30.21 -42.47
CA TYR A 1002 -17.55 -29.01 -42.02
C TYR A 1002 -17.35 -27.89 -43.06
N LYS A 1003 -18.35 -27.04 -43.25
CA LYS A 1003 -18.31 -25.89 -44.15
C LYS A 1003 -18.80 -24.64 -43.43
N LYS A 1004 -18.01 -23.57 -43.47
CA LYS A 1004 -18.44 -22.24 -43.02
C LYS A 1004 -19.42 -21.66 -44.06
N VAL A 1005 -20.60 -21.26 -43.60
CA VAL A 1005 -21.63 -20.59 -44.40
C VAL A 1005 -22.04 -19.34 -43.62
N ASN A 1006 -21.62 -18.17 -44.11
CA ASN A 1006 -21.75 -16.89 -43.40
C ASN A 1006 -21.07 -16.92 -42.00
N GLN A 1007 -21.82 -16.59 -40.95
CA GLN A 1007 -21.36 -16.63 -39.54
C GLN A 1007 -21.61 -17.99 -38.86
N ASN A 1008 -22.10 -18.98 -39.60
CA ASN A 1008 -22.44 -20.31 -39.09
C ASN A 1008 -21.54 -21.40 -39.69
N TYR A 1009 -21.40 -22.50 -38.96
CA TYR A 1009 -20.65 -23.69 -39.33
C TYR A 1009 -21.63 -24.83 -39.55
N THR A 1010 -21.63 -25.37 -40.76
CA THR A 1010 -22.44 -26.54 -41.12
C THR A 1010 -21.58 -27.78 -41.01
N ILE A 1011 -21.90 -28.67 -40.07
CA ILE A 1011 -21.18 -29.93 -39.84
C ILE A 1011 -21.97 -31.06 -40.49
N ARG A 1012 -21.31 -31.83 -41.36
CA ARG A 1012 -21.86 -33.07 -41.91
C ARG A 1012 -21.18 -34.26 -41.25
N TYR A 1013 -21.97 -35.18 -40.75
CA TYR A 1013 -21.48 -36.36 -40.07
C TYR A 1013 -22.31 -37.59 -40.44
N ARG A 1014 -21.68 -38.75 -40.41
CA ARG A 1014 -22.25 -40.03 -40.84
C ARG A 1014 -22.50 -40.92 -39.65
N TYR A 1015 -23.66 -41.58 -39.67
CA TYR A 1015 -23.90 -42.80 -38.92
C TYR A 1015 -23.79 -44.00 -39.87
N SER A 1016 -22.91 -44.96 -39.58
CA SER A 1016 -22.71 -46.17 -40.40
C SER A 1016 -23.13 -47.42 -39.62
N TYR A 1017 -24.14 -48.15 -40.08
CA TYR A 1017 -24.56 -49.42 -39.46
C TYR A 1017 -24.33 -50.61 -40.40
N LYS A 1018 -24.11 -51.77 -39.79
CA LYS A 1018 -23.93 -53.06 -40.47
C LYS A 1018 -25.13 -53.95 -40.15
N LEU A 1019 -25.74 -54.53 -41.19
CA LEU A 1019 -26.80 -55.53 -41.03
C LEU A 1019 -26.19 -56.90 -40.72
N GLU A 1020 -26.89 -57.73 -39.96
CA GLU A 1020 -26.37 -58.98 -39.34
C GLU A 1020 -25.94 -60.04 -40.36
N ASN A 1021 -26.50 -60.00 -41.56
CA ASN A 1021 -26.12 -60.83 -42.73
C ASN A 1021 -24.84 -60.36 -43.45
N GLY A 1022 -24.01 -59.57 -42.78
CA GLY A 1022 -22.57 -59.43 -43.08
C GLY A 1022 -22.19 -58.60 -44.30
N SER A 1023 -23.11 -58.25 -45.20
CA SER A 1023 -22.76 -57.86 -46.57
C SER A 1023 -23.09 -56.42 -46.99
N VAL A 1024 -23.87 -55.64 -46.20
CA VAL A 1024 -24.20 -54.25 -46.59
C VAL A 1024 -24.03 -53.27 -45.43
N TRP A 1025 -23.10 -52.32 -45.60
CA TRP A 1025 -23.01 -51.11 -44.78
C TRP A 1025 -24.02 -50.09 -45.33
N LYS A 1026 -25.01 -49.71 -44.51
CA LYS A 1026 -25.87 -48.57 -44.80
C LYS A 1026 -25.40 -47.39 -43.96
N SER A 1027 -25.42 -46.20 -44.56
CA SER A 1027 -25.02 -44.98 -43.86
C SER A 1027 -26.06 -43.88 -44.03
N SER A 1028 -26.36 -43.19 -42.94
CA SER A 1028 -27.18 -41.98 -42.94
C SER A 1028 -26.28 -40.78 -42.70
N ILE A 1029 -26.36 -39.78 -43.58
CA ILE A 1029 -25.64 -38.52 -43.44
C ILE A 1029 -26.57 -37.52 -42.78
N GLN A 1030 -26.14 -36.98 -41.65
CA GLN A 1030 -26.81 -35.91 -40.93
C GLN A 1030 -26.07 -34.59 -41.16
N LYS A 1031 -26.83 -33.50 -41.15
CA LYS A 1031 -26.33 -32.14 -41.36
C LYS A 1031 -26.91 -31.24 -40.27
N ILE A 1032 -26.06 -30.49 -39.60
CA ILE A 1032 -26.46 -29.51 -38.60
C ILE A 1032 -25.68 -28.21 -38.80
N THR A 1033 -26.33 -27.09 -38.51
CA THR A 1033 -25.73 -25.76 -38.63
C THR A 1033 -25.70 -25.13 -37.25
N LEU A 1034 -24.49 -24.79 -36.76
CA LEU A 1034 -24.25 -24.14 -35.48
C LEU A 1034 -23.68 -22.75 -35.72
N ASN A 1035 -24.06 -21.77 -34.92
CA ASN A 1035 -23.39 -20.47 -34.93
C ASN A 1035 -22.01 -20.57 -34.24
N LYS A 1036 -21.18 -19.53 -34.42
CA LYS A 1036 -19.80 -19.50 -33.88
C LYS A 1036 -19.75 -19.77 -32.37
N ALA A 1037 -20.69 -19.24 -31.60
CA ALA A 1037 -20.68 -19.33 -30.15
C ALA A 1037 -21.20 -20.69 -29.63
N GLU A 1038 -22.17 -21.27 -30.35
CA GLU A 1038 -22.64 -22.64 -30.13
C GLU A 1038 -21.56 -23.67 -30.43
N LEU A 1039 -20.77 -23.46 -31.49
CA LEU A 1039 -19.65 -24.37 -31.80
C LEU A 1039 -18.51 -24.21 -30.79
N ALA A 1040 -18.20 -22.99 -30.36
CA ALA A 1040 -17.15 -22.72 -29.38
C ALA A 1040 -17.42 -23.34 -28.00
N HIS A 1041 -18.68 -23.67 -27.66
CA HIS A 1041 -19.02 -24.43 -26.44
C HIS A 1041 -18.36 -25.82 -26.38
N TYR A 1042 -18.06 -26.41 -27.53
CA TYR A 1042 -17.48 -27.76 -27.63
C TYR A 1042 -15.94 -27.77 -27.66
N LEU A 1043 -15.29 -26.64 -27.39
CA LEU A 1043 -13.84 -26.54 -27.13
C LEU A 1043 -13.55 -26.70 -25.65
#